data_AF-A0A7X7ZCD7-F1
#
_entry.id   AF-A0A7X7ZCD7-F1
#
_cell.length_a   1.000
_cell.length_b   1.000
_cell.length_c   1.000
_cell.angle_alpha   90.00
_cell.angle_beta   90.00
_cell.angle_gamma   90.00
#
_symmetry.space_group_name_H-M   'P 1'
#
loop_
_entity.id
_entity.type
_entity.pdbx_description
1 polymer ?
#
loop_
_entity_poly.entity_id
_entity_poly.type
_entity_poly.pdbx_seq_one_letter_code
_entity_poly.pdbx_strand_id
1 'polypeptide(L)'
;MRKAIYIFLLLILTVSLVNAQQRNAVSSDRQFDRSVGTESNDTLHYMVPPGVIYTATISGQPAGYVNGTNDYFDTGKYQRFDFAMNNPMAHSLILFFGAKQVVGSSDTVFIVIRQVAINGAPGDLIVSIPKLVSEIDTTGPTVVSLAKESIGDIELDGMSVFVGIEWSLTVDDKFALISNQSPNGASPSRVWERWNDGTFWQYGSPSSWALQIDLWIGVVYANMLTGDYYIPQGTHPKGFASFDEAMETLNSTGAVGITNFLLDADTLRGAAFEFNPPLWQDAFVTIKPAPGRNVTLLLTSNPSVGNGPYLIGFKTGNITFDGSNNGTDTRNLVISTEQITPVVDVPFTLNHADADSVTLKNLVIKNYITGQTNFRYGAVINDLGGVTGFRVENCQIGTPERPVRRDALAPWGGASVANSFSIVNNEMYCGTRGVATIYLTNSEIIGNTIHVLPTSAGATDTYNHGIYITGHVGNLNIEGNVINCLEKTLNASAYLIGIAFAGNGAEPTDIISVVNNMINIGAADETRYTYGIGFRSAQNMGNIKAYYNTIVVNNNASTLVSHAIGYHTNGTGPVNVDLKNNIIINKHTGNTGSSAIALVPATTVLTSNYNVLKSEQNLVNYQGTSYADLPAWQVTTQDANSVSKPVFFVSGTDLHLVGSSSGDIDLAGTPIAGITTDIDGDLRDAVQPYKGADESTPFVTPVFYADNFDLPDGTLLSNSGWTAHSGAGTNSIAVNPPALGFPGYLGGGEGNSVGLLGPSGEDVHRNFAEQTTGSFYTSFLVNVTAATEAGDYFVHLGPTTISTTFRGRVYVKRNAENLLAFGVSKGGNDIVYTPFNYTMNTTTLVVLKYQFVAGESTDIVKLWVNPVGGTEPAALLEQTDATTDPVNLGSVAFRQGGASTAATLRLDGLRIGSDWLLVVGNPELVPVELSLFEASVTGSSVSLNWVTATETNNSGFEVERNINGSWAKIGFVSGKGTTSEISSYQFTDNLTGLTLKGELSYRLKQVDFDGTFAYSQEVKVEFSSIVSDFALEQNYPNPFNPVTKITYQIPVDARVELSVYSISGELVTNLVNEFQQTGKYTVSFDGSNLASGVYFYKLNAGDFVQIKKLVLMK
;
A
#
# COMPACT_ATOMS: atom_id res chain seq x y z
N MET A 1 37.80 5.02 3.07
CA MET A 1 37.90 6.48 2.88
C MET A 1 37.21 7.14 4.05
N ARG A 2 37.91 8.07 4.71
CA ARG A 2 37.44 8.87 5.85
C ARG A 2 36.83 10.18 5.32
N LYS A 3 35.93 10.74 6.13
CA LYS A 3 35.43 12.13 6.20
C LYS A 3 34.05 12.42 5.58
N ALA A 4 33.34 13.27 6.35
CA ALA A 4 32.18 14.09 6.02
C ALA A 4 30.80 13.41 6.08
N ILE A 5 30.12 13.55 7.22
CA ILE A 5 28.91 14.36 7.44
C ILE A 5 28.63 14.32 8.96
N TYR A 6 29.18 15.28 9.70
CA TYR A 6 28.82 15.56 11.11
C TYR A 6 29.03 17.05 11.36
N ILE A 7 28.35 17.89 10.58
CA ILE A 7 28.27 19.34 10.82
C ILE A 7 26.87 19.76 10.38
N PHE A 8 25.85 19.59 11.24
CA PHE A 8 24.69 20.49 11.37
C PHE A 8 23.66 20.13 12.48
N LEU A 9 24.02 19.40 13.54
CA LEU A 9 23.05 19.06 14.61
C LEU A 9 23.49 19.41 16.04
N LEU A 10 24.62 20.10 16.23
CA LEU A 10 25.15 20.39 17.57
C LEU A 10 24.78 21.77 18.15
N LEU A 11 24.09 22.64 17.39
CA LEU A 11 23.72 23.98 17.87
C LEU A 11 22.27 24.13 18.34
N ILE A 12 21.41 23.11 18.16
CA ILE A 12 20.00 23.13 18.59
C ILE A 12 19.78 22.32 19.88
N LEU A 13 20.69 21.40 20.22
CA LEU A 13 20.60 20.59 21.45
C LEU A 13 20.80 21.41 22.73
N THR A 14 21.55 22.51 22.71
CA THR A 14 21.85 23.28 23.93
C THR A 14 20.71 24.19 24.39
N VAL A 15 19.75 24.53 23.53
CA VAL A 15 18.58 25.36 23.91
C VAL A 15 17.38 24.50 24.36
N SER A 16 17.27 23.28 23.86
CA SER A 16 16.18 22.35 24.21
C SER A 16 16.44 21.58 25.51
N LEU A 17 17.71 21.36 25.89
CA LEU A 17 18.09 20.83 27.20
C LEU A 17 17.69 21.75 28.38
N VAL A 18 17.64 23.06 28.16
CA VAL A 18 17.21 24.03 29.18
C VAL A 18 15.68 24.08 29.31
N ASN A 19 14.93 23.88 28.23
CA ASN A 19 13.46 23.91 28.25
C ASN A 19 12.79 22.56 28.60
N ALA A 20 13.46 21.43 28.38
CA ALA A 20 12.93 20.12 28.80
C ALA A 20 13.06 19.88 30.30
N GLN A 21 14.10 20.44 30.95
CA GLN A 21 14.21 20.42 32.41
C GLN A 21 13.21 21.35 33.12
N GLN A 22 12.63 22.33 32.44
CA GLN A 22 11.55 23.15 33.01
C GLN A 22 10.17 22.50 32.92
N ARG A 23 9.91 21.55 32.00
CA ARG A 23 8.54 21.03 31.77
C ARG A 23 8.10 19.88 32.67
N ASN A 24 9.02 19.10 33.23
CA ASN A 24 8.68 18.12 34.28
C ASN A 24 8.81 18.68 35.71
N ALA A 25 8.97 20.00 35.85
CA ALA A 25 8.93 20.72 37.11
C ALA A 25 7.65 21.58 37.28
N VAL A 26 6.58 21.26 36.55
CA VAL A 26 5.28 21.96 36.68
C VAL A 26 4.26 21.08 37.39
N SER A 27 4.46 20.91 38.70
CA SER A 27 3.35 20.81 39.64
C SER A 27 3.67 21.70 40.84
N SER A 28 3.12 22.92 40.79
CA SER A 28 2.94 23.91 41.86
C SER A 28 4.08 24.14 42.87
N ASP A 29 4.63 25.37 42.83
CA ASP A 29 5.55 26.02 43.77
C ASP A 29 7.01 25.55 43.78
N ARG A 30 7.84 26.20 42.95
CA ARG A 30 8.71 27.31 43.40
C ARG A 30 9.48 27.90 42.22
N GLN A 31 9.38 29.22 42.07
CA GLN A 31 10.19 29.99 41.15
C GLN A 31 11.67 29.91 41.57
N PHE A 32 12.58 29.78 40.61
CA PHE A 32 14.00 30.08 40.83
C PHE A 32 14.13 31.61 40.99
N ASP A 33 13.79 32.12 42.18
CA ASP A 33 13.86 33.53 42.48
C ASP A 33 15.29 33.94 42.87
N ARG A 34 15.68 35.05 42.27
CA ARG A 34 16.98 35.70 42.31
C ARG A 34 16.99 36.71 43.47
N SER A 35 16.60 36.28 44.66
CA SER A 35 16.59 37.14 45.84
C SER A 35 17.35 36.52 47.00
N VAL A 36 18.38 37.23 47.43
CA VAL A 36 19.09 37.02 48.69
C VAL A 36 18.09 37.21 49.82
N GLY A 37 17.45 36.12 50.23
CA GLY A 37 16.44 36.07 51.28
C GLY A 37 16.46 34.68 51.91
N THR A 38 16.45 34.65 53.24
CA THR A 38 16.50 33.46 54.08
C THR A 38 15.24 32.59 53.94
N GLU A 39 15.10 31.86 52.83
CA GLU A 39 14.02 30.90 52.68
C GLU A 39 14.52 29.46 52.83
N SER A 40 13.77 28.70 53.62
CA SER A 40 14.00 27.31 53.96
C SER A 40 13.64 26.40 52.79
N ASN A 41 14.50 25.41 52.50
CA ASN A 41 14.23 24.16 51.76
C ASN A 41 14.70 24.11 50.31
N ASP A 42 16.02 24.15 50.08
CA ASP A 42 16.64 23.61 48.87
C ASP A 42 16.64 22.07 48.94
N THR A 43 16.15 21.42 47.88
CA THR A 43 15.96 19.97 47.81
C THR A 43 16.87 19.35 46.75
N LEU A 44 17.69 18.37 47.13
CA LEU A 44 18.52 17.57 46.22
C LEU A 44 17.83 16.28 45.79
N HIS A 45 17.76 16.05 44.47
CA HIS A 45 17.29 14.81 43.86
C HIS A 45 18.46 14.08 43.19
N TYR A 46 18.70 12.80 43.55
CA TYR A 46 19.55 11.91 42.75
C TYR A 46 18.89 10.54 42.60
N MET A 47 19.16 9.89 41.46
CA MET A 47 18.57 8.61 41.07
C MET A 47 19.54 7.46 41.31
N VAL A 48 19.03 6.39 41.88
CA VAL A 48 19.65 5.04 41.86
C VAL A 48 18.68 4.13 41.09
N PRO A 49 19.14 3.10 40.36
CA PRO A 49 18.25 2.03 39.91
C PRO A 49 17.69 1.36 41.18
N PRO A 50 16.46 1.68 41.64
CA PRO A 50 15.19 1.25 41.06
C PRO A 50 14.11 2.36 41.10
N GLY A 51 14.44 3.58 40.66
CA GLY A 51 13.47 4.70 40.63
C GLY A 51 13.17 5.31 41.99
N VAL A 52 13.99 5.03 43.01
CA VAL A 52 13.90 5.71 44.30
C VAL A 52 14.57 7.07 44.16
N ILE A 53 13.76 8.12 44.18
CA ILE A 53 14.22 9.51 44.34
C ILE A 53 14.56 9.68 45.82
N TYR A 54 15.84 9.79 46.14
CA TYR A 54 16.24 10.24 47.47
C TYR A 54 16.07 11.76 47.52
N THR A 55 15.10 12.20 48.30
CA THR A 55 14.83 13.62 48.55
C THR A 55 15.52 14.01 49.86
N ALA A 56 16.54 14.85 49.80
CA ALA A 56 17.15 15.42 51.00
C ALA A 56 16.38 16.69 51.39
N THR A 57 15.68 16.66 52.53
CA THR A 57 14.96 17.83 53.09
C THR A 57 15.47 18.12 54.49
N ILE A 58 15.95 19.34 54.75
CA ILE A 58 16.26 19.80 56.12
C ILE A 58 15.00 20.43 56.70
N SER A 59 14.42 19.81 57.73
CA SER A 59 13.35 20.43 58.52
C SER A 59 13.95 21.22 59.69
N GLY A 60 13.66 22.51 59.76
CA GLY A 60 13.70 23.28 61.01
C GLY A 60 15.03 23.89 61.47
N GLN A 61 16.05 24.01 60.61
CA GLN A 61 17.25 24.79 60.91
C GLN A 61 17.77 25.50 59.65
N PRO A 62 18.22 26.78 59.71
CA PRO A 62 18.94 27.41 58.62
C PRO A 62 20.36 26.83 58.58
N ALA A 63 20.56 25.78 57.80
CA ALA A 63 21.86 25.12 57.66
C ALA A 63 22.51 25.50 56.32
N GLY A 64 22.91 26.76 56.18
CA GLY A 64 23.95 27.14 55.24
C GLY A 64 25.27 27.13 55.99
N TYR A 65 26.14 26.15 55.73
CA TYR A 65 27.49 26.19 56.27
C TYR A 65 28.54 26.26 55.16
N VAL A 66 29.23 27.39 55.22
CA VAL A 66 30.39 27.86 54.48
C VAL A 66 31.69 27.29 55.08
N ASN A 67 32.70 27.05 54.25
CA ASN A 67 34.08 27.15 54.72
C ASN A 67 34.97 27.87 53.70
N GLY A 68 35.84 28.73 54.23
CA GLY A 68 36.53 29.79 53.51
C GLY A 68 37.73 29.38 52.67
N THR A 69 38.62 30.35 52.49
CA THR A 69 39.83 30.24 51.70
C THR A 69 40.75 29.21 52.32
N ASN A 70 41.41 28.41 51.49
CA ASN A 70 42.33 27.37 51.94
C ASN A 70 43.65 27.97 52.45
N ASP A 71 43.59 28.73 53.54
CA ASP A 71 44.76 29.38 54.15
C ASP A 71 45.71 28.35 54.82
N TYR A 72 45.31 27.07 54.89
CA TYR A 72 46.09 25.95 55.43
C TYR A 72 46.75 25.08 54.34
N PHE A 73 46.58 25.45 53.06
CA PHE A 73 47.12 24.75 51.89
C PHE A 73 46.65 23.27 51.76
N ASP A 74 45.50 22.89 52.30
CA ASP A 74 44.95 21.54 52.27
C ASP A 74 44.63 21.04 50.84
N THR A 75 44.66 19.72 50.60
CA THR A 75 44.78 19.17 49.23
C THR A 75 43.56 18.40 48.73
N GLY A 76 42.54 18.14 49.55
CA GLY A 76 41.36 17.44 49.05
C GLY A 76 40.16 17.39 49.99
N LYS A 77 38.96 17.31 49.39
CA LYS A 77 37.66 17.19 50.06
C LYS A 77 36.88 16.01 49.50
N TYR A 78 36.34 15.17 50.38
CA TYR A 78 35.73 13.89 50.00
C TYR A 78 34.36 13.69 50.66
N GLN A 79 33.45 13.10 49.90
CA GLN A 79 32.16 12.62 50.38
C GLN A 79 32.09 11.10 50.27
N ARG A 80 31.70 10.44 51.37
CA ARG A 80 31.51 8.98 51.38
C ARG A 80 30.17 8.58 50.77
N PHE A 81 30.22 7.58 49.90
CA PHE A 81 29.06 6.85 49.38
C PHE A 81 29.17 5.39 49.81
N ASP A 82 28.07 4.86 50.38
CA ASP A 82 27.93 3.46 50.71
C ASP A 82 27.01 2.83 49.66
N PHE A 83 27.51 1.88 48.88
CA PHE A 83 26.71 1.19 47.86
C PHE A 83 26.15 -0.11 48.46
N ALA A 84 24.84 -0.29 48.35
CA ALA A 84 24.12 -1.41 48.95
C ALA A 84 23.36 -2.20 47.88
N MET A 85 24.04 -2.82 46.92
CA MET A 85 23.45 -3.74 45.93
C MET A 85 24.47 -4.79 45.49
N ASN A 86 23.98 -5.94 45.03
CA ASN A 86 24.81 -6.96 44.42
C ASN A 86 25.22 -6.49 43.02
N ASN A 87 26.52 -6.26 42.82
CA ASN A 87 27.19 -6.03 41.53
C ASN A 87 26.91 -4.71 40.77
N PRO A 88 27.02 -3.52 41.40
CA PRO A 88 27.02 -2.25 40.70
C PRO A 88 28.37 -1.99 40.01
N MET A 89 28.39 -1.97 38.68
CA MET A 89 29.50 -1.37 37.92
C MET A 89 29.22 0.12 37.76
N ALA A 90 30.17 1.01 38.00
CA ALA A 90 30.06 2.43 37.68
C ALA A 90 30.79 2.73 36.37
N HIS A 91 30.13 3.39 35.42
CA HIS A 91 30.67 3.67 34.08
C HIS A 91 31.05 5.15 33.88
N SER A 92 30.32 6.04 34.54
CA SER A 92 30.55 7.48 34.43
C SER A 92 30.12 8.21 35.68
N LEU A 93 30.74 9.37 35.90
CA LEU A 93 30.43 10.28 37.00
C LEU A 93 29.89 11.59 36.42
N ILE A 94 28.86 12.13 37.07
CA ILE A 94 28.34 13.48 36.79
C ILE A 94 28.58 14.33 38.04
N LEU A 95 29.23 15.48 37.85
CA LEU A 95 29.49 16.45 38.92
C LEU A 95 28.85 17.78 38.59
N PHE A 96 28.11 18.35 39.54
CA PHE A 96 27.61 19.71 39.48
C PHE A 96 28.26 20.57 40.55
N PHE A 97 28.59 21.80 40.16
CA PHE A 97 29.20 22.80 41.02
C PHE A 97 28.29 24.03 41.14
N GLY A 98 28.13 24.52 42.37
CA GLY A 98 27.62 25.86 42.65
C GLY A 98 28.75 26.82 43.01
N ALA A 99 29.72 27.07 42.13
CA ALA A 99 30.87 27.91 42.47
C ALA A 99 30.59 29.42 42.35
N LYS A 100 31.25 30.22 43.20
CA LYS A 100 31.28 31.69 43.10
C LYS A 100 32.63 32.13 42.52
N GLN A 101 32.59 32.75 41.34
CA GLN A 101 33.68 33.48 40.68
C GLN A 101 35.05 32.77 40.66
N VAL A 102 35.13 31.66 39.93
CA VAL A 102 36.41 31.11 39.47
C VAL A 102 36.73 31.73 38.10
N VAL A 103 37.80 32.53 37.98
CA VAL A 103 38.15 33.22 36.71
C VAL A 103 39.62 33.00 36.35
N GLY A 104 39.86 32.34 35.21
CA GLY A 104 41.14 32.40 34.50
C GLY A 104 42.35 31.71 35.15
N SER A 105 42.17 30.76 36.08
CA SER A 105 43.28 30.00 36.66
C SER A 105 43.72 28.83 35.75
N SER A 106 45.04 28.62 35.67
CA SER A 106 45.67 27.49 34.99
C SER A 106 45.80 26.24 35.89
N ASP A 107 45.31 26.30 37.13
CA ASP A 107 45.44 25.18 38.05
C ASP A 107 44.64 23.95 37.59
N THR A 108 45.05 22.78 38.08
CA THR A 108 44.37 21.50 37.79
C THR A 108 43.76 20.93 39.06
N VAL A 109 42.45 20.68 39.03
CA VAL A 109 41.75 19.88 40.04
C VAL A 109 41.64 18.43 39.55
N PHE A 110 41.68 17.49 40.47
CA PHE A 110 41.54 16.07 40.21
C PHE A 110 40.24 15.58 40.82
N ILE A 111 39.33 15.12 39.99
CA ILE A 111 38.17 14.35 40.45
C ILE A 111 38.70 12.97 40.85
N VAL A 112 38.42 12.52 42.07
CA VAL A 112 38.97 11.28 42.62
C VAL A 112 37.91 10.36 43.21
N ILE A 113 38.14 9.05 43.05
CA ILE A 113 37.41 7.98 43.72
C ILE A 113 38.41 7.19 44.56
N ARG A 114 38.12 6.98 45.85
CA ARG A 114 38.99 6.25 46.80
C ARG A 114 38.21 5.18 47.55
N GLN A 115 38.85 4.08 47.91
CA GLN A 115 38.26 3.11 48.83
C GLN A 115 38.07 3.72 50.23
N VAL A 116 37.18 3.16 51.04
CA VAL A 116 37.15 3.44 52.48
C VAL A 116 38.18 2.58 53.20
N ALA A 117 39.13 3.21 53.89
CA ALA A 117 40.14 2.53 54.70
C ALA A 117 39.53 1.92 55.98
N ILE A 118 40.28 1.01 56.63
CA ILE A 118 39.88 0.32 57.88
C ILE A 118 39.42 1.27 59.01
N ASN A 119 39.96 2.49 59.06
CA ASN A 119 39.63 3.52 60.04
C ASN A 119 38.45 4.41 59.61
N GLY A 120 37.81 4.12 58.48
CA GLY A 120 36.71 4.90 57.93
C GLY A 120 37.12 6.14 57.11
N ALA A 121 38.42 6.42 57.00
CA ALA A 121 38.97 7.53 56.20
C ALA A 121 39.11 7.16 54.70
N PRO A 122 39.34 8.12 53.79
CA PRO A 122 39.74 7.81 52.43
C PRO A 122 41.02 6.97 52.40
N GLY A 123 40.99 5.88 51.64
CA GLY A 123 42.08 4.93 51.46
C GLY A 123 42.69 5.01 50.06
N ASP A 124 42.93 3.86 49.46
CA ASP A 124 43.61 3.73 48.18
C ASP A 124 42.83 4.43 47.04
N LEU A 125 43.58 5.09 46.16
CA LEU A 125 43.06 5.76 44.98
C LEU A 125 42.61 4.72 43.95
N ILE A 126 41.34 4.81 43.54
CA ILE A 126 40.75 3.98 42.49
C ILE A 126 40.83 4.70 41.15
N VAL A 127 40.35 5.95 41.10
CA VAL A 127 40.33 6.79 39.88
C VAL A 127 40.74 8.22 40.20
N SER A 128 41.45 8.85 39.25
CA SER A 128 41.81 10.27 39.27
C SER A 128 41.69 10.86 37.87
N ILE A 129 40.97 11.97 37.75
CA ILE A 129 40.66 12.61 36.47
C ILE A 129 41.04 14.10 36.58
N PRO A 130 42.07 14.56 35.86
CA PRO A 130 42.47 15.96 35.87
C PRO A 130 41.48 16.83 35.10
N LYS A 131 41.18 18.01 35.65
CA LYS A 131 40.39 19.09 35.03
C LYS A 131 41.04 20.42 35.28
N LEU A 132 41.11 21.24 34.24
CA LEU A 132 41.61 22.61 34.39
C LEU A 132 40.55 23.43 35.10
N VAL A 133 40.95 24.27 36.04
CA VAL A 133 40.04 25.16 36.76
C VAL A 133 39.32 26.11 35.80
N SER A 134 39.94 26.47 34.67
CA SER A 134 39.31 27.22 33.58
C SER A 134 38.18 26.48 32.85
N GLU A 135 38.09 25.15 32.95
CA GLU A 135 36.96 24.36 32.42
C GLU A 135 35.71 24.45 33.32
N ILE A 136 35.82 25.11 34.48
CA ILE A 136 34.80 25.24 35.53
C ILE A 136 34.29 26.70 35.62
N ASP A 137 34.23 27.41 34.48
CA ASP A 137 33.91 28.84 34.38
C ASP A 137 32.53 29.19 34.97
N THR A 138 32.51 29.98 36.05
CA THR A 138 31.30 30.49 36.73
C THR A 138 31.12 32.00 36.59
N THR A 139 31.40 32.59 35.43
CA THR A 139 31.23 34.03 35.18
C THR A 139 29.77 34.55 35.35
N GLY A 140 28.80 33.69 35.66
CA GLY A 140 27.45 34.04 36.16
C GLY A 140 26.94 33.12 37.29
N PRO A 141 25.85 33.48 38.01
CA PRO A 141 25.24 32.64 39.04
C PRO A 141 24.38 31.56 38.39
N THR A 142 25.00 30.43 38.05
CA THR A 142 24.32 29.25 37.50
C THR A 142 25.11 28.00 37.81
N VAL A 143 24.40 26.91 38.11
CA VAL A 143 24.95 25.56 38.21
C VAL A 143 25.78 25.26 36.97
N VAL A 144 27.05 24.92 37.14
CA VAL A 144 27.91 24.45 36.05
C VAL A 144 27.90 22.92 36.08
N SER A 145 27.38 22.30 35.02
CA SER A 145 27.58 20.87 34.77
C SER A 145 29.02 20.68 34.27
N LEU A 146 29.88 20.09 35.09
CA LEU A 146 31.11 19.52 34.53
C LEU A 146 30.68 18.24 33.81
N ALA A 147 31.15 18.08 32.57
CA ALA A 147 30.72 17.06 31.64
C ALA A 147 30.65 15.64 32.26
N LYS A 148 29.86 14.74 31.63
CA LYS A 148 29.89 13.30 31.91
C LYS A 148 31.34 12.81 31.71
N GLU A 149 32.04 12.54 32.80
CA GLU A 149 33.38 11.98 32.74
C GLU A 149 33.27 10.46 32.69
N SER A 150 33.77 9.87 31.60
CA SER A 150 33.91 8.42 31.52
C SER A 150 35.04 7.98 32.45
N ILE A 151 34.71 7.12 33.42
CA ILE A 151 35.66 6.68 34.44
C ILE A 151 36.15 5.24 34.17
N GLY A 152 35.77 4.68 33.02
CA GLY A 152 35.86 3.24 32.75
C GLY A 152 34.88 2.45 33.60
N ASP A 153 34.93 1.13 33.47
CA ASP A 153 34.09 0.21 34.22
C ASP A 153 34.75 -0.12 35.58
N ILE A 154 34.18 0.40 36.68
CA ILE A 154 34.66 0.16 38.05
C ILE A 154 33.65 -0.71 38.81
N GLU A 155 34.09 -1.85 39.32
CA GLU A 155 33.29 -2.72 40.19
C GLU A 155 33.22 -2.14 41.61
N LEU A 156 32.01 -1.86 42.10
CA LEU A 156 31.77 -1.25 43.42
C LEU A 156 31.01 -2.20 44.38
N ASP A 157 30.97 -3.50 44.07
CA ASP A 157 30.18 -4.50 44.81
C ASP A 157 30.55 -4.59 46.29
N GLY A 158 29.56 -4.39 47.16
CA GLY A 158 29.74 -4.38 48.62
C GLY A 158 30.75 -3.34 49.14
N MET A 159 31.18 -2.39 48.30
CA MET A 159 32.20 -1.41 48.67
C MET A 159 31.57 -0.11 49.16
N SER A 160 32.24 0.50 50.14
CA SER A 160 32.09 1.93 50.42
C SER A 160 33.24 2.66 49.74
N VAL A 161 32.94 3.76 49.05
CA VAL A 161 33.96 4.62 48.44
C VAL A 161 33.79 6.06 48.86
N PHE A 162 34.86 6.82 48.69
CA PHE A 162 34.84 8.27 48.70
C PHE A 162 34.88 8.77 47.27
N VAL A 163 34.01 9.73 46.95
CA VAL A 163 34.12 10.54 45.74
C VAL A 163 34.40 11.97 46.17
N GLY A 164 35.40 12.59 45.57
CA GLY A 164 35.88 13.89 46.01
C GLY A 164 36.72 14.59 44.97
N ILE A 165 37.29 15.71 45.37
CA ILE A 165 38.19 16.50 44.54
C ILE A 165 39.48 16.70 45.32
N GLU A 166 40.58 16.39 44.66
CA GLU A 166 41.94 16.74 45.07
C GLU A 166 42.43 17.91 44.24
N TRP A 167 43.33 18.71 44.78
CA TRP A 167 43.90 19.85 44.08
C TRP A 167 45.42 19.81 44.14
N SER A 168 46.07 20.11 43.02
CA SER A 168 47.52 20.26 42.97
C SER A 168 47.87 21.74 42.85
N LEU A 169 48.54 22.26 43.87
CA LEU A 169 48.96 23.66 43.95
C LEU A 169 49.95 24.01 42.84
N THR A 170 49.66 25.05 42.06
CA THR A 170 50.70 25.79 41.34
C THR A 170 50.77 27.27 41.71
N VAL A 171 49.68 27.95 42.10
CA VAL A 171 49.68 29.31 42.69
C VAL A 171 48.52 29.49 43.69
N ASP A 172 48.70 30.39 44.68
CA ASP A 172 47.81 30.73 45.81
C ASP A 172 46.44 31.29 45.37
N ASP A 173 45.44 30.42 45.22
CA ASP A 173 44.05 30.80 44.90
C ASP A 173 42.99 30.14 45.81
N LYS A 174 41.90 30.89 45.98
CA LYS A 174 40.84 30.69 46.98
C LYS A 174 39.73 29.74 46.51
N PHE A 175 40.06 28.48 46.25
CA PHE A 175 39.07 27.46 45.88
C PHE A 175 38.57 26.69 47.11
N ALA A 176 37.25 26.72 47.36
CA ALA A 176 36.61 26.02 48.47
C ALA A 176 35.53 25.07 47.94
N LEU A 177 35.56 23.82 48.42
CA LEU A 177 34.56 22.81 48.12
C LEU A 177 33.96 22.28 49.42
N ILE A 178 32.63 22.21 49.48
CA ILE A 178 31.91 21.74 50.65
C ILE A 178 30.92 20.67 50.21
N SER A 179 30.98 19.51 50.87
CA SER A 179 29.92 18.50 50.81
C SER A 179 28.92 18.74 51.94
N ASN A 180 27.62 18.66 51.65
CA ASN A 180 26.57 18.74 52.66
C ASN A 180 26.77 17.65 53.75
N GLN A 181 26.63 18.01 55.04
CA GLN A 181 26.49 17.02 56.09
C GLN A 181 25.12 16.34 56.02
N SER A 182 25.10 15.21 55.31
CA SER A 182 24.13 14.09 55.36
C SER A 182 22.73 14.31 54.77
N PRO A 183 22.37 13.54 53.72
CA PRO A 183 20.97 13.24 53.41
C PRO A 183 20.36 12.08 54.21
N ASN A 184 21.13 11.11 54.72
CA ASN A 184 20.58 9.89 55.35
C ASN A 184 21.36 9.46 56.61
N GLY A 185 20.81 9.72 57.79
CA GLY A 185 21.49 9.68 59.08
C GLY A 185 22.00 8.31 59.59
N ALA A 186 23.24 8.31 60.09
CA ALA A 186 23.70 7.75 61.38
C ALA A 186 25.23 8.03 61.54
N SER A 187 25.63 8.67 62.65
CA SER A 187 26.97 9.21 63.03
C SER A 187 28.20 8.27 62.88
N PRO A 188 29.46 8.76 63.01
CA PRO A 188 29.99 10.14 62.96
C PRO A 188 30.75 10.43 61.64
N SER A 189 30.78 11.71 61.28
CA SER A 189 31.46 12.40 60.16
C SER A 189 31.94 11.60 58.94
N ARG A 190 31.21 11.78 57.83
CA ARG A 190 31.43 11.20 56.48
C ARG A 190 32.10 12.15 55.49
N VAL A 191 32.66 13.24 56.01
CA VAL A 191 33.40 14.26 55.28
C VAL A 191 34.81 14.28 55.82
N TRP A 192 35.77 14.17 54.91
CA TRP A 192 37.19 14.08 55.23
C TRP A 192 37.96 15.12 54.44
N GLU A 193 39.05 15.58 55.04
CA GLU A 193 40.00 16.50 54.44
C GLU A 193 41.39 15.87 54.44
N ARG A 194 42.09 15.97 53.30
CA ARG A 194 43.49 15.56 53.21
C ARG A 194 44.38 16.77 53.46
N TRP A 195 45.10 16.71 54.58
CA TRP A 195 46.06 17.75 54.96
C TRP A 195 47.33 17.61 54.12
N ASN A 196 48.14 18.66 54.10
CA ASN A 196 49.40 18.70 53.35
C ASN A 196 50.45 17.65 53.73
N ASP A 197 50.38 17.15 54.96
CA ASP A 197 51.23 16.05 55.41
C ASP A 197 50.75 14.68 54.91
N GLY A 198 49.67 14.64 54.13
CA GLY A 198 49.05 13.45 53.58
C GLY A 198 48.09 12.74 54.54
N THR A 199 47.87 13.27 55.74
CA THR A 199 46.93 12.69 56.71
C THR A 199 45.49 13.08 56.41
N PHE A 200 44.56 12.16 56.67
CA PHE A 200 43.13 12.41 56.52
C PHE A 200 42.51 12.72 57.87
N TRP A 201 41.93 13.90 58.00
CA TRP A 201 41.24 14.32 59.20
C TRP A 201 39.73 14.30 59.00
N GLN A 202 39.05 13.70 59.99
CA GLN A 202 37.61 13.67 60.07
C GLN A 202 37.10 15.07 60.43
N TYR A 203 36.18 15.61 59.65
CA TYR A 203 35.72 16.97 59.85
C TYR A 203 34.69 17.09 60.98
N GLY A 204 34.99 17.85 62.04
CA GLY A 204 34.16 18.04 63.23
C GLY A 204 33.93 19.52 63.56
N SER A 205 33.02 20.17 62.82
CA SER A 205 32.49 21.54 63.01
C SER A 205 33.48 22.72 62.82
N PRO A 206 33.24 23.66 61.88
CA PRO A 206 34.08 24.85 61.71
C PRO A 206 33.61 26.08 62.47
N SER A 207 34.59 26.91 62.87
CA SER A 207 34.43 28.29 63.29
C SER A 207 34.62 29.27 62.12
N SER A 208 33.52 29.89 61.68
CA SER A 208 33.37 31.19 60.99
C SER A 208 34.32 31.57 59.82
N TRP A 209 33.89 31.38 58.55
CA TRP A 209 34.39 32.10 57.35
C TRP A 209 33.26 32.35 56.32
N ALA A 210 33.53 32.99 55.15
CA ALA A 210 32.55 33.76 54.35
C ALA A 210 32.34 33.39 52.83
N LEU A 211 32.28 32.11 52.45
CA LEU A 211 32.03 31.60 51.09
C LEU A 211 30.98 30.45 50.99
N GLN A 212 29.90 30.62 50.21
CA GLN A 212 28.80 29.63 50.04
C GLN A 212 28.88 28.94 48.66
N ILE A 213 29.15 27.62 48.61
CA ILE A 213 29.22 26.78 47.38
C ILE A 213 28.68 25.38 47.71
N ASP A 214 27.85 24.79 46.83
CA ASP A 214 27.36 23.41 46.94
C ASP A 214 27.98 22.49 45.87
N LEU A 215 28.31 21.24 46.25
CA LEU A 215 28.80 20.18 45.35
C LEU A 215 27.79 19.02 45.28
N TRP A 216 27.39 18.63 44.06
CA TRP A 216 26.40 17.57 43.83
C TRP A 216 27.02 16.49 42.92
N ILE A 217 26.95 15.23 43.33
CA ILE A 217 27.63 14.10 42.66
C ILE A 217 26.59 13.02 42.32
N GLY A 218 26.58 12.56 41.07
CA GLY A 218 25.78 11.43 40.59
C GLY A 218 26.65 10.35 39.94
N VAL A 219 26.37 9.07 40.22
CA VAL A 219 27.08 7.91 39.64
C VAL A 219 26.16 7.20 38.65
N VAL A 220 26.65 6.91 37.44
CA VAL A 220 25.92 6.16 36.41
C VAL A 220 26.36 4.69 36.46
N TYR A 221 25.40 3.78 36.66
CA TYR A 221 25.66 2.34 36.76
C TYR A 221 25.72 1.66 35.37
N ALA A 222 26.59 0.67 35.21
CA ALA A 222 27.00 0.04 33.96
C ALA A 222 26.25 -1.25 33.60
N ASN A 223 25.19 -1.62 34.33
CA ASN A 223 24.44 -2.84 34.00
C ASN A 223 23.36 -2.60 32.93
N MET A 224 23.22 -1.38 32.39
CA MET A 224 22.27 -1.09 31.31
C MET A 224 22.77 -1.68 29.98
N LEU A 225 21.86 -2.27 29.22
CA LEU A 225 22.15 -2.83 27.91
C LEU A 225 22.52 -1.71 26.91
N THR A 226 23.51 -1.99 26.08
CA THR A 226 23.92 -1.12 24.96
C THR A 226 24.61 -1.94 23.87
N GLY A 227 24.38 -1.57 22.60
CA GLY A 227 24.88 -2.28 21.42
C GLY A 227 24.01 -3.45 20.98
N ASP A 228 24.60 -4.36 20.21
CA ASP A 228 23.88 -5.48 19.56
C ASP A 228 23.95 -6.76 20.39
N TYR A 229 22.80 -7.42 20.59
CA TYR A 229 22.63 -8.69 21.32
C TYR A 229 21.90 -9.70 20.44
N TYR A 230 22.51 -10.86 20.20
CA TYR A 230 21.92 -11.93 19.38
C TYR A 230 21.01 -12.87 20.19
N ILE A 231 19.91 -13.31 19.59
CA ILE A 231 18.94 -14.23 20.21
C ILE A 231 18.58 -15.36 19.21
N PRO A 232 18.95 -16.63 19.48
CA PRO A 232 19.84 -17.05 20.55
C PRO A 232 21.26 -16.52 20.32
N GLN A 233 22.05 -16.36 21.39
CA GLN A 233 23.42 -15.85 21.32
C GLN A 233 24.31 -16.68 20.38
N GLY A 234 24.17 -18.02 20.40
CA GLY A 234 25.00 -18.90 19.58
C GLY A 234 26.50 -18.64 19.77
N THR A 235 27.21 -18.41 18.68
CA THR A 235 28.65 -18.09 18.68
C THR A 235 28.95 -16.59 18.75
N HIS A 236 27.92 -15.74 18.89
CA HIS A 236 28.10 -14.29 18.88
C HIS A 236 28.69 -13.77 20.21
N PRO A 237 29.45 -12.67 20.18
CA PRO A 237 30.11 -12.14 21.39
C PRO A 237 29.17 -11.69 22.50
N LYS A 238 27.95 -11.25 22.15
CA LYS A 238 26.91 -10.77 23.06
C LYS A 238 25.55 -11.30 22.62
N GLY A 239 24.72 -11.68 23.58
CA GLY A 239 23.38 -12.20 23.30
C GLY A 239 22.75 -12.85 24.52
N PHE A 240 21.62 -13.50 24.28
CA PHE A 240 20.84 -14.23 25.30
C PHE A 240 20.49 -15.62 24.77
N ALA A 241 20.31 -16.60 25.65
CA ALA A 241 19.97 -17.96 25.21
C ALA A 241 18.54 -18.05 24.66
N SER A 242 17.63 -17.18 25.12
CA SER A 242 16.24 -17.15 24.69
C SER A 242 15.69 -15.73 24.58
N PHE A 243 14.52 -15.60 23.94
CA PHE A 243 13.80 -14.33 23.87
C PHE A 243 13.30 -13.88 25.24
N ASP A 244 12.77 -14.80 26.05
CA ASP A 244 12.29 -14.51 27.40
C ASP A 244 13.41 -13.96 28.30
N GLU A 245 14.59 -14.58 28.28
CA GLU A 245 15.76 -14.13 29.04
C GLU A 245 16.18 -12.71 28.64
N ALA A 246 16.17 -12.41 27.34
CA ALA A 246 16.50 -11.09 26.83
C ALA A 246 15.51 -10.02 27.31
N MET A 247 14.21 -10.30 27.24
CA MET A 247 13.16 -9.35 27.66
C MET A 247 13.12 -9.16 29.18
N GLU A 248 13.34 -10.23 29.97
CA GLU A 248 13.46 -10.14 31.43
C GLU A 248 14.70 -9.33 31.85
N THR A 249 15.82 -9.54 31.16
CA THR A 249 17.04 -8.76 31.40
C THR A 249 16.81 -7.29 31.06
N LEU A 250 16.27 -6.98 29.87
CA LEU A 250 15.96 -5.60 29.47
C LEU A 250 15.08 -4.88 30.51
N ASN A 251 14.01 -5.54 30.96
CA ASN A 251 13.09 -4.96 31.95
C ASN A 251 13.73 -4.75 33.33
N SER A 252 14.68 -5.59 33.73
CA SER A 252 15.33 -5.48 35.05
C SER A 252 16.53 -4.54 35.04
N THR A 253 17.31 -4.51 33.96
CA THR A 253 18.58 -3.77 33.89
C THR A 253 18.48 -2.44 33.14
N GLY A 254 17.53 -2.32 32.22
CA GLY A 254 17.38 -1.13 31.37
C GLY A 254 18.34 -1.07 30.19
N ALA A 255 18.27 0.03 29.43
CA ALA A 255 19.13 0.29 28.28
C ALA A 255 19.63 1.75 28.21
N VAL A 256 20.78 1.94 27.57
CA VAL A 256 21.42 3.24 27.30
C VAL A 256 21.94 3.31 25.86
N GLY A 257 21.77 4.46 25.21
CA GLY A 257 22.11 4.61 23.79
C GLY A 257 21.36 3.63 22.88
N ILE A 258 21.94 3.34 21.71
CA ILE A 258 21.37 2.40 20.74
C ILE A 258 21.57 0.97 21.25
N THR A 259 20.47 0.24 21.40
CA THR A 259 20.45 -1.17 21.83
C THR A 259 19.62 -2.00 20.86
N ASN A 260 20.23 -2.99 20.22
CA ASN A 260 19.55 -3.84 19.24
C ASN A 260 19.50 -5.29 19.72
N PHE A 261 18.32 -5.89 19.67
CA PHE A 261 18.13 -7.34 19.83
C PHE A 261 17.96 -7.96 18.44
N LEU A 262 18.98 -8.72 18.02
CA LEU A 262 19.09 -9.34 16.71
C LEU A 262 18.60 -10.79 16.79
N LEU A 263 17.45 -11.06 16.19
CA LEU A 263 16.80 -12.37 16.20
C LEU A 263 17.47 -13.29 15.15
N ASP A 264 18.25 -14.26 15.60
CA ASP A 264 19.11 -15.14 14.80
C ASP A 264 18.61 -16.60 14.74
N ALA A 265 17.31 -16.77 14.55
CA ALA A 265 16.68 -18.07 14.34
C ALA A 265 15.46 -17.96 13.42
N ASP A 266 15.13 -19.05 12.71
CA ASP A 266 13.95 -19.09 11.84
C ASP A 266 12.65 -18.99 12.64
N THR A 267 12.66 -19.52 13.87
CA THR A 267 11.54 -19.43 14.81
C THR A 267 12.06 -19.24 16.23
N LEU A 268 11.52 -18.23 16.91
CA LEU A 268 11.72 -17.98 18.33
C LEU A 268 10.41 -18.13 19.07
N ARG A 269 10.50 -18.56 20.33
CA ARG A 269 9.35 -18.77 21.21
C ARG A 269 9.56 -18.00 22.50
N GLY A 270 8.46 -17.49 23.05
CA GLY A 270 8.48 -16.81 24.34
C GLY A 270 7.10 -16.71 24.97
N ALA A 271 7.08 -16.24 26.20
CA ALA A 271 5.88 -15.83 26.89
C ALA A 271 5.48 -14.40 26.48
N ALA A 272 4.20 -14.08 26.63
CA ALA A 272 3.75 -12.70 26.56
C ALA A 272 4.44 -11.86 27.64
N PHE A 273 4.79 -10.63 27.29
CA PHE A 273 5.59 -9.76 28.15
C PHE A 273 5.19 -8.29 27.98
N GLU A 274 5.61 -7.46 28.91
CA GLU A 274 5.35 -6.03 28.92
C GLU A 274 6.68 -5.27 29.04
N PHE A 275 6.97 -4.36 28.11
CA PHE A 275 8.12 -3.48 28.19
C PHE A 275 7.92 -2.45 29.28
N ASN A 276 8.72 -2.59 30.34
CA ASN A 276 8.87 -1.59 31.39
C ASN A 276 10.35 -1.39 31.79
N PRO A 277 11.31 -1.31 30.84
CA PRO A 277 12.71 -1.09 31.17
C PRO A 277 12.94 0.34 31.70
N PRO A 278 13.89 0.52 32.64
CA PRO A 278 14.47 1.84 32.87
C PRO A 278 15.27 2.26 31.63
N LEU A 279 14.83 3.31 30.93
CA LEU A 279 15.52 3.84 29.75
C LEU A 279 16.20 5.18 30.08
N TRP A 280 17.45 5.32 29.65
CA TRP A 280 18.13 6.63 29.68
C TRP A 280 17.61 7.55 28.58
N GLN A 281 17.84 8.86 28.68
CA GLN A 281 17.27 9.85 27.75
C GLN A 281 17.67 9.62 26.27
N ASP A 282 18.82 8.99 26.03
CA ASP A 282 19.34 8.68 24.69
C ASP A 282 19.13 7.21 24.29
N ALA A 283 18.37 6.44 25.08
CA ALA A 283 18.15 5.02 24.84
C ALA A 283 17.13 4.79 23.73
N PHE A 284 17.53 4.01 22.72
CA PHE A 284 16.66 3.53 21.65
C PHE A 284 16.79 2.02 21.55
N VAL A 285 15.70 1.31 21.83
CA VAL A 285 15.68 -0.16 21.80
C VAL A 285 15.04 -0.63 20.51
N THR A 286 15.75 -1.45 19.73
CA THR A 286 15.21 -2.06 18.51
C THR A 286 15.25 -3.58 18.60
N ILE A 287 14.13 -4.22 18.26
CA ILE A 287 14.03 -5.67 18.09
C ILE A 287 13.89 -5.94 16.60
N LYS A 288 14.83 -6.68 16.01
CA LYS A 288 14.86 -6.93 14.55
C LYS A 288 15.51 -8.27 14.16
N PRO A 289 15.22 -8.81 12.97
CA PRO A 289 15.96 -9.95 12.43
C PRO A 289 17.46 -9.69 12.36
N ALA A 290 18.26 -10.72 12.66
CA ALA A 290 19.67 -10.70 12.31
C ALA A 290 19.85 -10.70 10.77
N PRO A 291 20.96 -10.16 10.24
CA PRO A 291 21.21 -10.11 8.80
C PRO A 291 20.99 -11.46 8.10
N GLY A 292 20.16 -11.48 7.06
CA GLY A 292 19.83 -12.69 6.28
C GLY A 292 18.77 -13.62 6.90
N ARG A 293 18.18 -13.29 8.06
CA ARG A 293 17.12 -14.09 8.69
C ARG A 293 15.70 -13.73 8.30
N ASN A 294 14.87 -14.77 8.21
CA ASN A 294 13.41 -14.69 8.20
C ASN A 294 12.91 -15.27 9.52
N VAL A 295 12.37 -14.43 10.39
CA VAL A 295 12.11 -14.80 11.78
C VAL A 295 10.61 -14.87 12.02
N THR A 296 10.14 -15.97 12.62
CA THR A 296 8.81 -16.06 13.22
C THR A 296 8.92 -16.04 14.74
N LEU A 297 8.39 -15.00 15.39
CA LEU A 297 8.29 -14.91 16.84
C LEU A 297 6.91 -15.39 17.30
N LEU A 298 6.89 -16.50 18.03
CA LEU A 298 5.70 -17.18 18.54
C LEU A 298 5.56 -16.95 20.04
N LEU A 299 4.53 -16.21 20.45
CA LEU A 299 4.31 -15.86 21.85
C LEU A 299 3.09 -16.59 22.41
N THR A 300 3.18 -17.06 23.66
CA THR A 300 2.02 -17.56 24.40
C THR A 300 1.32 -16.42 25.12
N SER A 301 0.00 -16.32 25.02
CA SER A 301 -0.77 -15.23 25.62
C SER A 301 -0.68 -15.13 27.14
N ASN A 302 -0.79 -13.89 27.66
CA ASN A 302 -0.91 -13.62 29.10
C ASN A 302 -2.41 -13.61 29.52
N PRO A 303 -2.83 -14.41 30.52
CA PRO A 303 -4.20 -14.37 31.03
C PRO A 303 -4.49 -13.11 31.88
N SER A 304 -4.88 -12.02 31.21
CA SER A 304 -5.70 -10.87 31.68
C SER A 304 -5.11 -9.83 32.66
N VAL A 305 -5.29 -8.52 32.32
CA VAL A 305 -6.33 -7.61 32.91
C VAL A 305 -6.70 -6.51 31.90
N GLY A 306 -7.99 -6.10 31.80
CA GLY A 306 -8.44 -4.87 31.12
C GLY A 306 -9.16 -5.03 29.76
N ASN A 307 -8.50 -5.59 28.73
CA ASN A 307 -9.02 -5.58 27.34
C ASN A 307 -8.95 -6.92 26.57
N GLY A 308 -8.57 -8.00 27.25
CA GLY A 308 -8.24 -9.30 26.66
C GLY A 308 -6.76 -9.63 26.83
N PRO A 309 -6.36 -10.88 26.58
CA PRO A 309 -4.95 -11.27 26.60
C PRO A 309 -4.16 -10.55 25.50
N TYR A 310 -2.89 -10.24 25.76
CA TYR A 310 -1.97 -9.66 24.78
C TYR A 310 -0.69 -10.48 24.67
N LEU A 311 0.08 -10.27 23.59
CA LEU A 311 1.41 -10.86 23.40
C LEU A 311 2.52 -9.90 23.84
N ILE A 312 2.46 -8.64 23.40
CA ILE A 312 3.49 -7.62 23.67
C ILE A 312 2.81 -6.35 24.20
N GLY A 313 3.13 -5.98 25.44
CA GLY A 313 2.66 -4.75 26.09
C GLY A 313 3.75 -3.68 26.18
N PHE A 314 3.35 -2.40 26.23
CA PHE A 314 4.29 -1.29 26.49
C PHE A 314 3.81 -0.42 27.65
N LYS A 315 4.70 -0.21 28.63
CA LYS A 315 4.59 0.81 29.68
C LYS A 315 5.51 2.01 29.46
N THR A 316 6.60 1.80 28.74
CA THR A 316 7.61 2.83 28.41
C THR A 316 7.81 2.95 26.90
N GLY A 317 8.25 4.13 26.46
CA GLY A 317 8.47 4.51 25.08
C GLY A 317 9.84 4.15 24.47
N ASN A 318 10.15 4.76 23.30
CA ASN A 318 11.43 4.64 22.56
C ASN A 318 11.81 3.20 22.16
N ILE A 319 10.81 2.41 21.79
CA ILE A 319 10.98 1.01 21.39
C ILE A 319 10.52 0.84 19.94
N THR A 320 11.34 0.15 19.15
CA THR A 320 11.07 -0.18 17.75
C THR A 320 11.04 -1.68 17.54
N PHE A 321 9.97 -2.19 16.94
CA PHE A 321 9.97 -3.49 16.26
C PHE A 321 10.17 -3.25 14.77
N ASP A 322 11.22 -3.84 14.21
CA ASP A 322 11.63 -3.60 12.84
C ASP A 322 11.88 -4.93 12.13
N GLY A 323 11.02 -5.28 11.19
CA GLY A 323 11.21 -6.49 10.39
C GLY A 323 12.14 -6.34 9.19
N SER A 324 12.74 -5.16 8.97
CA SER A 324 13.72 -4.95 7.91
C SER A 324 14.91 -5.89 8.03
N ASN A 325 15.45 -6.27 6.89
CA ASN A 325 16.66 -7.05 6.82
C ASN A 325 17.60 -6.46 5.77
N ASN A 326 18.91 -6.57 5.96
CA ASN A 326 19.93 -6.15 5.00
C ASN A 326 19.77 -4.70 4.46
N GLY A 327 19.16 -3.80 5.23
CA GLY A 327 18.94 -2.40 4.83
C GLY A 327 17.77 -2.17 3.85
N THR A 328 16.88 -3.15 3.66
CA THR A 328 15.66 -3.04 2.85
C THR A 328 14.40 -2.98 3.70
N ASP A 329 13.31 -2.42 3.18
CA ASP A 329 11.98 -2.37 3.85
C ASP A 329 11.21 -3.69 3.72
N THR A 330 11.93 -4.81 3.80
CA THR A 330 11.38 -6.16 3.72
C THR A 330 10.70 -6.56 5.02
N ARG A 331 9.65 -7.39 4.94
CA ARG A 331 8.88 -7.85 6.11
C ARG A 331 9.37 -9.19 6.67
N ASN A 332 10.60 -9.25 7.16
CA ASN A 332 11.23 -10.52 7.59
C ASN A 332 10.98 -10.90 9.06
N LEU A 333 10.13 -10.16 9.77
CA LEU A 333 9.71 -10.49 11.14
C LEU A 333 8.21 -10.74 11.20
N VAL A 334 7.84 -11.99 11.49
CA VAL A 334 6.46 -12.41 11.72
C VAL A 334 6.17 -12.45 13.22
N ILE A 335 5.12 -11.79 13.68
CA ILE A 335 4.61 -11.83 15.05
C ILE A 335 3.33 -12.66 15.08
N SER A 336 3.32 -13.71 15.92
CA SER A 336 2.20 -14.65 15.97
C SER A 336 2.03 -15.36 17.32
N THR A 337 0.96 -16.16 17.43
CA THR A 337 0.64 -17.03 18.59
C THR A 337 0.36 -18.45 18.08
N GLU A 338 0.74 -19.46 18.87
CA GLU A 338 0.37 -20.86 18.62
C GLU A 338 -0.80 -21.33 19.50
N GLN A 339 -1.37 -20.45 20.32
CA GLN A 339 -2.44 -20.86 21.20
C GLN A 339 -3.72 -21.23 20.41
N ILE A 340 -4.27 -22.38 20.79
CA ILE A 340 -5.51 -22.97 20.28
C ILE A 340 -6.71 -22.72 21.22
N THR A 341 -6.52 -21.96 22.30
CA THR A 341 -7.53 -21.70 23.32
C THR A 341 -8.38 -20.46 22.99
N PRO A 342 -9.64 -20.39 23.46
CA PRO A 342 -10.62 -19.35 23.08
C PRO A 342 -10.35 -17.95 23.68
N VAL A 343 -9.13 -17.64 24.12
CA VAL A 343 -8.79 -16.36 24.73
C VAL A 343 -8.23 -15.44 23.65
N VAL A 344 -8.84 -14.27 23.47
CA VAL A 344 -8.74 -13.49 22.23
C VAL A 344 -7.54 -12.53 22.28
N ASP A 345 -6.45 -12.92 21.61
CA ASP A 345 -5.14 -12.25 21.71
C ASP A 345 -5.05 -10.92 20.95
N VAL A 346 -4.22 -10.05 21.50
CA VAL A 346 -3.78 -8.77 20.94
C VAL A 346 -2.26 -8.80 20.77
N PRO A 347 -1.72 -8.82 19.54
CA PRO A 347 -0.28 -8.87 19.32
C PRO A 347 0.49 -7.74 20.01
N PHE A 348 0.03 -6.51 19.85
CA PHE A 348 0.63 -5.33 20.46
C PHE A 348 -0.41 -4.52 21.23
N THR A 349 -0.12 -4.18 22.49
CA THR A 349 -0.96 -3.32 23.31
C THR A 349 -0.15 -2.21 23.98
N LEU A 350 -0.63 -0.97 23.90
CA LEU A 350 -0.07 0.16 24.63
C LEU A 350 -1.08 0.60 25.68
N ASN A 351 -0.75 0.37 26.95
CA ASN A 351 -1.65 0.61 28.07
C ASN A 351 -0.96 1.49 29.13
N HIS A 352 -0.18 2.51 28.72
CA HIS A 352 0.45 3.47 29.63
C HIS A 352 0.74 4.82 28.98
N ALA A 353 0.73 5.89 29.77
CA ALA A 353 0.92 7.27 29.29
C ALA A 353 2.36 7.51 28.82
N ASP A 354 3.32 6.79 29.41
CA ASP A 354 4.75 6.95 29.15
C ASP A 354 5.25 6.12 27.94
N ALA A 355 4.34 5.51 27.17
CA ALA A 355 4.65 4.67 26.01
C ALA A 355 4.88 5.49 24.72
N ASP A 356 5.60 6.60 24.81
CA ASP A 356 5.86 7.52 23.69
C ASP A 356 6.83 6.95 22.65
N SER A 357 6.74 7.39 21.40
CA SER A 357 7.71 7.04 20.35
C SER A 357 7.89 5.53 20.12
N VAL A 358 6.80 4.76 20.23
CA VAL A 358 6.78 3.33 19.88
C VAL A 358 6.58 3.19 18.36
N THR A 359 7.48 2.46 17.71
CA THR A 359 7.44 2.22 16.26
C THR A 359 7.30 0.73 15.95
N LEU A 360 6.29 0.38 15.16
CA LEU A 360 6.12 -0.94 14.55
C LEU A 360 6.34 -0.78 13.05
N LYS A 361 7.41 -1.35 12.50
CA LYS A 361 7.70 -1.21 11.07
C LYS A 361 8.13 -2.50 10.39
N ASN A 362 7.75 -2.64 9.13
CA ASN A 362 8.16 -3.77 8.29
C ASN A 362 7.78 -5.14 8.90
N LEU A 363 6.64 -5.24 9.61
CA LEU A 363 6.24 -6.48 10.29
C LEU A 363 5.19 -7.26 9.51
N VAL A 364 5.11 -8.57 9.76
CA VAL A 364 3.92 -9.38 9.44
C VAL A 364 3.25 -9.80 10.74
N ILE A 365 2.03 -9.31 10.99
CA ILE A 365 1.25 -9.59 12.20
C ILE A 365 0.07 -10.46 11.79
N LYS A 366 0.13 -11.77 12.06
CA LYS A 366 -0.92 -12.72 11.63
C LYS A 366 -1.02 -13.91 12.56
N ASN A 367 -2.14 -14.61 12.53
CA ASN A 367 -2.32 -15.85 13.29
C ASN A 367 -1.52 -17.01 12.64
N TYR A 368 -0.94 -17.89 13.45
CA TYR A 368 -0.09 -18.99 12.98
C TYR A 368 -0.94 -20.13 12.40
N ILE A 369 -2.05 -20.47 13.07
CA ILE A 369 -2.88 -21.62 12.75
C ILE A 369 -3.94 -21.24 11.71
N THR A 370 -4.00 -22.01 10.61
CA THR A 370 -5.00 -21.85 9.55
C THR A 370 -6.43 -22.05 10.07
N GLY A 371 -7.35 -21.15 9.69
CA GLY A 371 -8.78 -21.25 10.02
C GLY A 371 -9.18 -20.78 11.42
N GLN A 372 -8.27 -20.17 12.18
CA GLN A 372 -8.54 -19.61 13.51
C GLN A 372 -8.61 -18.08 13.48
N THR A 373 -9.64 -17.49 14.09
CA THR A 373 -9.83 -16.03 14.22
C THR A 373 -9.45 -15.52 15.62
N ASN A 374 -8.33 -16.00 16.16
CA ASN A 374 -7.94 -15.76 17.56
C ASN A 374 -7.48 -14.32 17.82
N PHE A 375 -6.93 -13.62 16.83
CA PHE A 375 -6.57 -12.21 16.97
C PHE A 375 -7.81 -11.32 16.89
N ARG A 376 -8.16 -10.68 18.01
CA ARG A 376 -9.21 -9.65 18.02
C ARG A 376 -8.77 -8.43 17.23
N TYR A 377 -7.49 -8.08 17.39
CA TYR A 377 -6.86 -6.88 16.86
C TYR A 377 -5.49 -7.20 16.28
N GLY A 378 -4.97 -6.31 15.44
CA GLY A 378 -3.55 -6.30 15.09
C GLY A 378 -2.71 -5.57 16.15
N ALA A 379 -2.99 -4.29 16.36
CA ALA A 379 -2.42 -3.52 17.47
C ALA A 379 -3.48 -2.62 18.12
N VAL A 380 -3.44 -2.52 19.44
CA VAL A 380 -4.36 -1.70 20.26
C VAL A 380 -3.55 -0.71 21.07
N ILE A 381 -4.10 0.48 21.23
CA ILE A 381 -3.66 1.44 22.24
C ILE A 381 -4.89 1.67 23.09
N ASN A 382 -4.79 1.51 24.40
CA ASN A 382 -5.92 1.66 25.28
C ASN A 382 -5.61 2.56 26.48
N ASP A 383 -6.37 3.65 26.55
CA ASP A 383 -6.65 4.45 27.75
C ASP A 383 -5.42 4.80 28.61
N LEU A 384 -4.57 5.74 28.17
CA LEU A 384 -3.74 6.54 29.07
C LEU A 384 -3.21 7.86 28.45
N GLY A 385 -3.50 8.97 29.13
CA GLY A 385 -2.56 10.05 29.44
C GLY A 385 -1.89 10.90 28.34
N GLY A 386 -2.13 10.71 27.04
CA GLY A 386 -1.57 11.58 25.99
C GLY A 386 -0.27 11.09 25.35
N VAL A 387 -0.22 9.80 25.00
CA VAL A 387 0.88 9.19 24.22
C VAL A 387 1.16 9.98 22.93
N THR A 388 2.43 10.17 22.62
CA THR A 388 2.91 10.85 21.41
C THR A 388 3.81 9.99 20.56
N GLY A 389 3.70 10.10 19.22
CA GLY A 389 4.67 9.52 18.29
C GLY A 389 4.54 8.02 18.06
N PHE A 390 3.34 7.44 18.17
CA PHE A 390 3.11 6.05 17.78
C PHE A 390 3.12 5.92 16.26
N ARG A 391 3.97 5.04 15.72
CA ARG A 391 4.12 4.83 14.27
C ARG A 391 3.91 3.36 13.92
N VAL A 392 3.03 3.10 12.96
CA VAL A 392 2.89 1.79 12.30
C VAL A 392 3.13 1.97 10.81
N GLU A 393 4.20 1.36 10.31
CA GLU A 393 4.69 1.61 8.96
C GLU A 393 4.99 0.33 8.19
N ASN A 394 4.54 0.24 6.94
CA ASN A 394 4.85 -0.87 6.05
C ASN A 394 4.63 -2.26 6.69
N CYS A 395 3.60 -2.40 7.51
CA CYS A 395 3.25 -3.66 8.16
C CYS A 395 2.13 -4.37 7.40
N GLN A 396 2.17 -5.70 7.37
CA GLN A 396 1.03 -6.54 7.03
C GLN A 396 0.29 -6.93 8.30
N ILE A 397 -1.01 -6.66 8.38
CA ILE A 397 -1.85 -6.99 9.54
C ILE A 397 -2.99 -7.88 9.07
N GLY A 398 -2.94 -9.15 9.46
CA GLY A 398 -3.81 -10.19 8.92
C GLY A 398 -3.41 -10.61 7.50
N THR A 399 -4.19 -11.51 6.92
CA THR A 399 -4.08 -12.00 5.53
C THR A 399 -5.49 -12.26 4.99
N PRO A 400 -5.70 -12.42 3.67
CA PRO A 400 -7.00 -12.80 3.13
C PRO A 400 -7.60 -14.06 3.78
N GLU A 401 -6.77 -15.07 4.05
CA GLU A 401 -7.20 -16.34 4.65
C GLU A 401 -7.30 -16.28 6.18
N ARG A 402 -6.66 -15.27 6.79
CA ARG A 402 -6.59 -15.07 8.25
C ARG A 402 -6.69 -13.58 8.60
N PRO A 403 -7.83 -12.91 8.34
CA PRO A 403 -8.01 -11.53 8.73
C PRO A 403 -8.03 -11.42 10.26
N VAL A 404 -7.63 -10.27 10.79
CA VAL A 404 -7.92 -9.98 12.20
C VAL A 404 -9.43 -9.93 12.40
N ARG A 405 -9.93 -10.44 13.53
CA ARG A 405 -11.37 -10.61 13.73
C ARG A 405 -12.12 -9.29 13.79
N ARG A 406 -11.54 -8.22 14.36
CA ARG A 406 -12.20 -6.92 14.55
C ARG A 406 -11.46 -5.76 13.87
N ASP A 407 -10.52 -5.13 14.56
CA ASP A 407 -9.85 -3.90 14.10
C ASP A 407 -8.37 -4.18 13.82
N ALA A 408 -7.85 -3.84 12.63
CA ALA A 408 -6.42 -4.04 12.35
C ALA A 408 -5.56 -3.13 13.25
N LEU A 409 -5.91 -1.85 13.32
CA LEU A 409 -5.31 -0.88 14.22
C LEU A 409 -6.39 -0.16 15.01
N ALA A 410 -6.28 -0.18 16.33
CA ALA A 410 -7.22 0.47 17.24
C ALA A 410 -6.49 1.42 18.21
N PRO A 411 -6.01 2.58 17.73
CA PRO A 411 -5.48 3.61 18.60
C PRO A 411 -6.62 4.29 19.38
N TRP A 412 -6.92 3.81 20.58
CA TRP A 412 -7.97 4.37 21.44
C TRP A 412 -7.37 5.22 22.56
N GLY A 413 -7.41 6.53 22.37
CA GLY A 413 -7.13 7.48 23.45
C GLY A 413 -8.22 7.43 24.54
N GLY A 414 -7.80 7.61 25.79
CA GLY A 414 -8.70 7.94 26.91
C GLY A 414 -9.16 9.41 26.82
N ALA A 415 -9.56 10.02 27.94
CA ALA A 415 -10.00 11.44 27.97
C ALA A 415 -8.91 12.47 27.64
N SER A 416 -7.65 12.04 27.53
CA SER A 416 -6.46 12.84 27.19
C SER A 416 -5.97 12.48 25.79
N VAL A 417 -5.64 13.51 25.01
CA VAL A 417 -5.48 13.43 23.55
C VAL A 417 -4.14 12.81 23.15
N ALA A 418 -4.18 11.74 22.36
CA ALA A 418 -2.99 11.14 21.76
C ALA A 418 -2.54 11.93 20.53
N ASN A 419 -1.23 12.15 20.37
CA ASN A 419 -0.72 13.12 19.40
C ASN A 419 0.30 12.50 18.43
N SER A 420 0.34 12.99 17.19
CA SER A 420 1.37 12.61 16.20
C SER A 420 1.41 11.10 15.93
N PHE A 421 0.24 10.51 15.67
CA PHE A 421 0.16 9.11 15.26
C PHE A 421 0.33 9.01 13.75
N SER A 422 1.18 8.09 13.31
CA SER A 422 1.49 7.86 11.90
C SER A 422 1.16 6.44 11.52
N ILE A 423 0.16 6.25 10.66
CA ILE A 423 -0.24 4.95 10.11
C ILE A 423 0.04 5.00 8.62
N VAL A 424 1.16 4.42 8.19
CA VAL A 424 1.73 4.67 6.85
C VAL A 424 2.01 3.38 6.09
N ASN A 425 1.56 3.28 4.84
CA ASN A 425 1.91 2.23 3.89
C ASN A 425 1.62 0.79 4.38
N ASN A 426 0.63 0.61 5.25
CA ASN A 426 0.29 -0.70 5.79
C ASN A 426 -0.71 -1.44 4.91
N GLU A 427 -0.67 -2.77 4.97
CA GLU A 427 -1.60 -3.67 4.31
C GLU A 427 -2.44 -4.40 5.37
N MET A 428 -3.75 -4.16 5.40
CA MET A 428 -4.62 -4.59 6.48
C MET A 428 -5.77 -5.45 6.00
N TYR A 429 -5.95 -6.60 6.65
CA TYR A 429 -7.07 -7.53 6.42
C TYR A 429 -7.84 -7.70 7.73
N CYS A 430 -9.06 -7.19 7.77
CA CYS A 430 -9.83 -7.08 8.99
C CYS A 430 -11.30 -7.47 8.81
N GLY A 431 -11.93 -7.89 9.92
CA GLY A 431 -13.33 -8.32 9.94
C GLY A 431 -14.36 -7.23 10.22
N THR A 432 -13.92 -6.13 10.85
CA THR A 432 -14.80 -5.01 11.26
C THR A 432 -14.20 -3.68 10.81
N ARG A 433 -12.97 -3.33 11.21
CA ARG A 433 -12.33 -2.06 10.83
C ARG A 433 -10.86 -2.16 10.46
N GLY A 434 -10.42 -1.38 9.48
CA GLY A 434 -8.98 -1.20 9.22
C GLY A 434 -8.36 -0.41 10.34
N VAL A 435 -8.67 0.88 10.39
CA VAL A 435 -8.19 1.81 11.42
C VAL A 435 -9.38 2.34 12.23
N ALA A 436 -9.30 2.27 13.56
CA ALA A 436 -10.31 2.80 14.46
C ALA A 436 -9.68 3.69 15.52
N THR A 437 -9.84 5.00 15.37
CA THR A 437 -9.17 6.00 16.23
C THR A 437 -10.13 6.63 17.22
N ILE A 438 -9.64 6.97 18.42
CA ILE A 438 -10.37 7.76 19.42
C ILE A 438 -9.43 8.84 19.98
N TYR A 439 -9.86 10.11 19.95
CA TYR A 439 -9.16 11.27 20.52
C TYR A 439 -7.71 11.46 20.03
N LEU A 440 -7.55 11.56 18.71
CA LEU A 440 -6.26 11.90 18.08
C LEU A 440 -6.10 13.40 17.83
N THR A 441 -4.84 13.84 17.78
CA THR A 441 -4.42 15.16 17.31
C THR A 441 -3.17 15.08 16.44
N ASN A 442 -3.09 15.95 15.43
CA ASN A 442 -1.97 16.08 14.49
C ASN A 442 -1.47 14.73 13.96
N SER A 443 -2.39 13.90 13.49
CA SER A 443 -2.11 12.51 13.10
C SER A 443 -2.31 12.30 11.59
N GLU A 444 -1.77 11.22 11.07
CA GLU A 444 -1.77 10.90 9.66
C GLU A 444 -2.07 9.42 9.39
N ILE A 445 -2.82 9.17 8.32
CA ILE A 445 -3.18 7.85 7.81
C ILE A 445 -2.91 7.89 6.31
N ILE A 446 -1.73 7.41 5.88
CA ILE A 446 -1.20 7.64 4.52
C ILE A 446 -0.88 6.32 3.82
N GLY A 447 -1.26 6.16 2.55
CA GLY A 447 -0.78 5.07 1.70
C GLY A 447 -1.22 3.66 2.11
N ASN A 448 -2.22 3.53 2.98
CA ASN A 448 -2.61 2.21 3.49
C ASN A 448 -3.56 1.50 2.52
N THR A 449 -3.37 0.20 2.37
CA THR A 449 -4.32 -0.69 1.70
C THR A 449 -5.15 -1.43 2.75
N ILE A 450 -6.47 -1.24 2.75
CA ILE A 450 -7.38 -1.73 3.77
C ILE A 450 -8.46 -2.60 3.13
N HIS A 451 -8.51 -3.87 3.54
CA HIS A 451 -9.52 -4.83 3.14
C HIS A 451 -10.41 -5.21 4.32
N VAL A 452 -11.68 -4.78 4.26
CA VAL A 452 -12.71 -5.20 5.21
C VAL A 452 -13.41 -6.43 4.64
N LEU A 453 -13.05 -7.59 5.19
CA LEU A 453 -13.46 -8.91 4.72
C LEU A 453 -14.63 -9.49 5.52
N PRO A 454 -15.44 -10.39 4.93
CA PRO A 454 -16.43 -11.16 5.68
C PRO A 454 -15.71 -12.08 6.67
N THR A 455 -16.00 -11.96 7.98
CA THR A 455 -15.36 -12.84 8.98
C THR A 455 -15.86 -14.28 8.85
N SER A 456 -14.91 -15.22 8.76
CA SER A 456 -15.19 -16.66 8.79
C SER A 456 -15.51 -17.22 10.20
N ALA A 457 -15.52 -16.39 11.26
CA ALA A 457 -15.97 -16.83 12.58
C ALA A 457 -16.34 -15.65 13.52
N GLY A 458 -17.65 -15.42 13.66
CA GLY A 458 -18.24 -14.89 14.90
C GLY A 458 -18.01 -13.41 15.26
N ALA A 459 -17.66 -12.51 14.33
CA ALA A 459 -17.74 -11.08 14.59
C ALA A 459 -19.18 -10.57 14.31
N THR A 460 -20.00 -10.53 15.36
CA THR A 460 -21.38 -10.00 15.33
C THR A 460 -21.44 -8.47 15.38
N ASP A 461 -20.32 -7.77 15.13
CA ASP A 461 -20.27 -6.32 15.30
C ASP A 461 -21.07 -5.57 14.24
N THR A 462 -21.78 -4.54 14.70
CA THR A 462 -22.76 -3.79 13.93
C THR A 462 -22.17 -2.73 12.99
N TYR A 463 -20.83 -2.53 13.01
CA TYR A 463 -20.15 -1.33 12.52
C TYR A 463 -18.92 -1.64 11.65
N ASN A 464 -19.08 -1.78 10.33
CA ASN A 464 -17.96 -2.09 9.44
C ASN A 464 -17.44 -0.84 8.74
N HIS A 465 -16.15 -0.55 8.90
CA HIS A 465 -15.52 0.65 8.34
C HIS A 465 -14.14 0.37 7.78
N GLY A 466 -13.73 1.00 6.68
CA GLY A 466 -12.31 1.04 6.34
C GLY A 466 -11.52 1.80 7.41
N ILE A 467 -11.90 3.07 7.60
CA ILE A 467 -11.36 3.98 8.61
C ILE A 467 -12.50 4.53 9.45
N TYR A 468 -12.36 4.53 10.77
CA TYR A 468 -13.31 5.07 11.72
C TYR A 468 -12.62 6.07 12.63
N ILE A 469 -12.99 7.35 12.52
CA ILE A 469 -12.42 8.47 13.29
C ILE A 469 -13.44 8.95 14.31
N THR A 470 -13.04 9.02 15.58
CA THR A 470 -13.87 9.64 16.62
C THR A 470 -13.08 10.50 17.60
N GLY A 471 -13.69 11.59 18.07
CA GLY A 471 -13.09 12.50 19.05
C GLY A 471 -11.85 13.27 18.56
N HIS A 472 -11.59 13.31 17.24
CA HIS A 472 -10.42 13.99 16.69
C HIS A 472 -10.45 15.51 16.92
N VAL A 473 -9.29 16.10 17.24
CA VAL A 473 -9.06 17.54 17.39
C VAL A 473 -7.76 17.94 16.67
N GLY A 474 -7.70 19.14 16.09
CA GLY A 474 -6.52 19.60 15.33
C GLY A 474 -6.43 19.01 13.92
N ASN A 475 -5.23 18.95 13.33
CA ASN A 475 -5.07 18.51 11.95
C ASN A 475 -5.09 16.98 11.81
N LEU A 476 -5.74 16.47 10.77
CA LEU A 476 -5.72 15.05 10.37
C LEU A 476 -5.47 14.95 8.87
N ASN A 477 -4.48 14.16 8.46
CA ASN A 477 -4.26 13.83 7.05
C ASN A 477 -4.67 12.38 6.77
N ILE A 478 -5.57 12.18 5.80
CA ILE A 478 -5.96 10.87 5.28
C ILE A 478 -5.66 10.89 3.79
N GLU A 479 -4.53 10.32 3.39
CA GLU A 479 -4.00 10.51 2.04
C GLU A 479 -3.58 9.20 1.36
N GLY A 480 -3.91 9.03 0.08
CA GLY A 480 -3.37 7.91 -0.71
C GLY A 480 -3.81 6.52 -0.24
N ASN A 481 -4.91 6.38 0.51
CA ASN A 481 -5.34 5.08 1.02
C ASN A 481 -6.24 4.37 -0.01
N VAL A 482 -6.02 3.07 -0.19
CA VAL A 482 -6.90 2.17 -0.94
C VAL A 482 -7.79 1.42 0.04
N ILE A 483 -9.09 1.68 0.01
CA ILE A 483 -10.08 1.15 0.96
C ILE A 483 -11.08 0.28 0.21
N ASN A 484 -11.03 -1.02 0.49
CA ASN A 484 -11.85 -2.04 -0.14
C ASN A 484 -12.77 -2.69 0.90
N CYS A 485 -14.04 -2.29 0.89
CA CYS A 485 -15.09 -2.83 1.75
C CYS A 485 -15.95 -3.83 0.96
N LEU A 486 -15.40 -5.00 0.64
CA LEU A 486 -15.81 -5.79 -0.53
C LEU A 486 -17.08 -6.62 -0.39
N GLU A 487 -17.34 -7.25 0.76
CA GLU A 487 -18.59 -8.00 0.95
C GLU A 487 -18.74 -8.38 2.42
N LYS A 488 -19.94 -8.28 2.99
CA LYS A 488 -20.22 -8.97 4.27
C LYS A 488 -21.65 -9.47 4.26
N THR A 489 -21.84 -10.77 4.13
CA THR A 489 -23.17 -11.40 4.13
C THR A 489 -23.41 -12.01 5.51
N LEU A 490 -24.01 -11.25 6.43
CA LEU A 490 -24.30 -11.68 7.81
C LEU A 490 -25.51 -10.94 8.40
N ASN A 491 -26.36 -11.66 9.13
CA ASN A 491 -27.63 -11.23 9.75
C ASN A 491 -27.53 -10.18 10.89
N ALA A 492 -26.43 -9.42 11.03
CA ALA A 492 -26.16 -8.67 12.26
C ALA A 492 -25.51 -7.28 12.12
N SER A 493 -25.16 -6.78 10.92
CA SER A 493 -24.52 -5.47 10.77
C SER A 493 -25.46 -4.37 10.26
N ALA A 494 -25.33 -3.14 10.79
CA ALA A 494 -26.17 -2.00 10.41
C ALA A 494 -25.51 -1.07 9.37
N TYR A 495 -24.18 -1.12 9.22
CA TYR A 495 -23.41 -0.17 8.41
C TYR A 495 -22.23 -0.81 7.67
N LEU A 496 -21.96 -0.31 6.47
CA LEU A 496 -20.73 -0.53 5.71
C LEU A 496 -20.22 0.81 5.17
N ILE A 497 -19.08 1.28 5.65
CA ILE A 497 -18.57 2.62 5.32
C ILE A 497 -17.09 2.57 4.93
N GLY A 498 -16.66 3.37 3.97
CA GLY A 498 -15.23 3.54 3.66
C GLY A 498 -14.52 4.30 4.77
N ILE A 499 -14.82 5.58 4.90
CA ILE A 499 -14.32 6.46 5.97
C ILE A 499 -15.50 7.01 6.77
N ALA A 500 -15.52 6.78 8.08
CA ALA A 500 -16.51 7.36 8.98
C ALA A 500 -15.89 8.38 9.93
N PHE A 501 -16.59 9.48 10.09
CA PHE A 501 -16.33 10.47 11.12
C PHE A 501 -17.50 10.47 12.12
N ALA A 502 -17.22 10.19 13.39
CA ALA A 502 -18.24 10.01 14.42
C ALA A 502 -17.85 10.74 15.72
N GLY A 503 -18.76 11.46 16.36
CA GLY A 503 -18.48 12.07 17.67
C GLY A 503 -17.27 13.02 17.71
N ASN A 504 -16.90 13.64 16.58
CA ASN A 504 -15.83 14.65 16.55
C ASN A 504 -16.35 15.93 17.20
N GLY A 505 -15.56 16.52 18.11
CA GLY A 505 -15.79 17.83 18.71
C GLY A 505 -14.80 18.84 18.17
N ALA A 506 -14.47 18.73 16.88
CA ALA A 506 -13.43 19.52 16.23
C ALA A 506 -13.79 21.01 16.25
N GLU A 507 -12.79 21.85 16.48
CA GLU A 507 -12.97 23.29 16.43
C GLU A 507 -13.18 23.75 14.98
N PRO A 508 -13.92 24.84 14.72
CA PRO A 508 -14.11 25.37 13.36
C PRO A 508 -12.83 25.75 12.62
N THR A 509 -11.67 25.74 13.26
CA THR A 509 -10.35 25.95 12.64
C THR A 509 -9.64 24.66 12.27
N ASP A 510 -10.09 23.51 12.78
CA ASP A 510 -9.45 22.23 12.51
C ASP A 510 -9.64 21.84 11.05
N ILE A 511 -8.57 21.29 10.45
CA ILE A 511 -8.55 20.86 9.05
C ILE A 511 -8.37 19.35 9.00
N ILE A 512 -9.36 18.67 8.42
CA ILE A 512 -9.30 17.26 8.07
C ILE A 512 -9.09 17.18 6.55
N SER A 513 -7.89 16.76 6.14
CA SER A 513 -7.53 16.56 4.75
C SER A 513 -7.81 15.11 4.35
N VAL A 514 -8.59 14.91 3.29
CA VAL A 514 -8.91 13.60 2.71
C VAL A 514 -8.51 13.67 1.23
N VAL A 515 -7.34 13.15 0.86
CA VAL A 515 -6.73 13.41 -0.44
C VAL A 515 -6.30 12.11 -1.14
N ASN A 516 -6.47 12.00 -2.46
CA ASN A 516 -5.95 10.87 -3.24
C ASN A 516 -6.39 9.49 -2.73
N ASN A 517 -7.53 9.35 -2.07
CA ASN A 517 -7.98 8.04 -1.59
C ASN A 517 -8.84 7.34 -2.64
N MET A 518 -8.63 6.04 -2.80
CA MET A 518 -9.53 5.14 -3.55
C MET A 518 -10.44 4.42 -2.56
N ILE A 519 -11.75 4.70 -2.61
CA ILE A 519 -12.74 4.18 -1.67
C ILE A 519 -13.77 3.38 -2.44
N ASN A 520 -13.75 2.07 -2.25
CA ASN A 520 -14.63 1.13 -2.92
C ASN A 520 -15.55 0.42 -1.91
N ILE A 521 -16.86 0.61 -2.09
CA ILE A 521 -17.90 -0.04 -1.29
C ILE A 521 -18.59 -1.09 -2.13
N GLY A 522 -18.37 -2.36 -1.79
CA GLY A 522 -18.84 -3.52 -2.54
C GLY A 522 -20.28 -3.95 -2.20
N ALA A 523 -20.58 -5.23 -2.43
CA ALA A 523 -21.92 -5.79 -2.22
C ALA A 523 -22.27 -5.88 -0.72
N ALA A 524 -23.25 -5.08 -0.30
CA ALA A 524 -23.92 -5.20 0.99
C ALA A 524 -25.16 -6.11 0.88
N ASP A 525 -25.59 -6.68 2.02
CA ASP A 525 -26.89 -7.37 2.13
C ASP A 525 -28.08 -6.40 2.00
N GLU A 526 -29.29 -6.95 1.88
CA GLU A 526 -30.55 -6.21 1.67
C GLU A 526 -30.90 -5.19 2.75
N THR A 527 -30.16 -5.08 3.86
CA THR A 527 -30.62 -4.35 5.06
C THR A 527 -29.61 -3.35 5.60
N ARG A 528 -28.72 -2.80 4.76
CA ARG A 528 -27.58 -2.00 5.24
C ARG A 528 -27.48 -0.60 4.68
N TYR A 529 -27.19 0.37 5.55
CA TYR A 529 -26.75 1.67 5.07
C TYR A 529 -25.31 1.57 4.58
N THR A 530 -25.05 2.12 3.38
CA THR A 530 -23.71 2.09 2.79
C THR A 530 -23.18 3.48 2.48
N TYR A 531 -21.91 3.73 2.79
CA TYR A 531 -21.29 5.03 2.57
C TYR A 531 -19.86 4.94 2.05
N GLY A 532 -19.47 5.79 1.11
CA GLY A 532 -18.04 6.03 0.84
C GLY A 532 -17.41 6.80 2.00
N ILE A 533 -17.89 8.02 2.22
CA ILE A 533 -17.58 8.86 3.39
C ILE A 533 -18.86 9.13 4.17
N GLY A 534 -18.89 8.74 5.44
CA GLY A 534 -20.06 8.82 6.31
C GLY A 534 -19.88 9.75 7.50
N PHE A 535 -20.88 10.59 7.77
CA PHE A 535 -20.93 11.49 8.91
C PHE A 535 -21.92 11.02 9.97
N ARG A 536 -21.44 10.78 11.20
CA ARG A 536 -22.22 10.14 12.27
C ARG A 536 -22.08 10.86 13.61
N SER A 537 -22.50 12.12 13.67
CA SER A 537 -22.42 12.91 14.90
C SER A 537 -23.56 13.93 15.02
N ALA A 538 -23.91 14.25 16.27
CA ALA A 538 -24.65 15.46 16.62
C ALA A 538 -23.72 16.65 16.96
N GLN A 539 -22.41 16.39 17.07
CA GLN A 539 -21.36 17.37 17.38
C GLN A 539 -20.74 17.95 16.10
N ASN A 540 -20.06 19.10 16.21
CA ASN A 540 -19.40 19.77 15.08
C ASN A 540 -18.24 18.95 14.52
N MET A 541 -18.24 18.73 13.21
CA MET A 541 -17.29 17.83 12.55
C MET A 541 -16.05 18.54 11.97
N GLY A 542 -15.99 19.87 12.07
CA GLY A 542 -14.86 20.67 11.57
C GLY A 542 -14.91 20.90 10.04
N ASN A 543 -13.74 21.22 9.46
CA ASN A 543 -13.61 21.46 8.01
C ASN A 543 -12.95 20.28 7.31
N ILE A 544 -13.71 19.63 6.44
CA ILE A 544 -13.28 18.50 5.64
C ILE A 544 -12.93 19.00 4.24
N LYS A 545 -11.66 18.87 3.88
CA LYS A 545 -11.16 19.13 2.54
C LYS A 545 -10.96 17.79 1.84
N ALA A 546 -11.89 17.42 0.97
CA ALA A 546 -11.80 16.18 0.21
C ALA A 546 -11.41 16.50 -1.24
N TYR A 547 -10.18 16.16 -1.62
CA TYR A 547 -9.65 16.45 -2.95
C TYR A 547 -9.13 15.21 -3.66
N TYR A 548 -9.34 15.11 -4.96
CA TYR A 548 -8.77 14.02 -5.76
C TYR A 548 -9.10 12.62 -5.23
N ASN A 549 -10.24 12.40 -4.57
CA ASN A 549 -10.61 11.06 -4.14
C ASN A 549 -11.41 10.37 -5.25
N THR A 550 -11.22 9.07 -5.42
CA THR A 550 -12.12 8.23 -6.22
C THR A 550 -12.98 7.40 -5.28
N ILE A 551 -14.28 7.71 -5.24
CA ILE A 551 -15.26 7.11 -4.32
C ILE A 551 -16.33 6.42 -5.16
N VAL A 552 -16.42 5.10 -5.01
CA VAL A 552 -17.40 4.27 -5.72
C VAL A 552 -18.21 3.47 -4.72
N VAL A 553 -19.51 3.77 -4.65
CA VAL A 553 -20.50 2.90 -4.01
C VAL A 553 -21.13 2.03 -5.09
N ASN A 554 -20.82 0.73 -5.09
CA ASN A 554 -21.32 -0.20 -6.09
C ASN A 554 -22.82 -0.45 -5.92
N ASN A 555 -23.45 -0.93 -6.99
CA ASN A 555 -24.81 -1.41 -6.89
C ASN A 555 -24.78 -2.66 -5.99
N ASN A 556 -25.51 -2.59 -4.89
CA ASN A 556 -25.51 -3.60 -3.86
C ASN A 556 -26.95 -4.02 -3.56
N ALA A 557 -27.12 -5.14 -2.87
CA ALA A 557 -28.45 -5.68 -2.62
C ALA A 557 -29.26 -4.85 -1.60
N SER A 558 -28.67 -3.84 -0.95
CA SER A 558 -29.34 -3.10 0.13
C SER A 558 -30.67 -2.48 -0.28
N THR A 559 -31.61 -2.45 0.66
CA THR A 559 -32.87 -1.72 0.54
C THR A 559 -32.86 -0.42 1.35
N LEU A 560 -31.77 -0.11 2.06
CA LEU A 560 -31.60 1.13 2.83
C LEU A 560 -30.85 2.19 2.01
N VAL A 561 -30.92 3.45 2.46
CA VAL A 561 -30.24 4.54 1.75
C VAL A 561 -28.73 4.33 1.70
N SER A 562 -28.17 4.59 0.52
CA SER A 562 -26.75 4.46 0.24
C SER A 562 -26.25 5.78 -0.32
N HIS A 563 -25.14 6.30 0.20
CA HIS A 563 -24.60 7.60 -0.22
C HIS A 563 -23.09 7.55 -0.46
N ALA A 564 -22.57 8.10 -1.56
CA ALA A 564 -21.11 8.13 -1.72
C ALA A 564 -20.46 9.06 -0.67
N ILE A 565 -21.04 10.24 -0.43
CA ILE A 565 -20.74 11.10 0.72
C ILE A 565 -22.04 11.49 1.40
N GLY A 566 -22.18 11.33 2.72
CA GLY A 566 -23.37 11.84 3.38
C GLY A 566 -23.52 11.56 4.87
N TYR A 567 -24.60 12.11 5.43
CA TYR A 567 -24.98 11.88 6.81
C TYR A 567 -25.65 10.52 7.01
N HIS A 568 -25.33 9.93 8.15
CA HIS A 568 -26.13 8.88 8.75
C HIS A 568 -27.52 9.42 9.16
N THR A 569 -28.57 8.59 9.14
CA THR A 569 -29.98 8.98 9.36
C THR A 569 -30.28 9.73 10.67
N ASN A 570 -29.38 9.67 11.66
CA ASN A 570 -29.50 10.36 12.95
C ASN A 570 -28.40 11.43 13.18
N GLY A 571 -27.57 11.75 12.18
CA GLY A 571 -26.55 12.77 12.28
C GLY A 571 -27.15 14.17 12.10
N THR A 572 -26.86 15.07 13.03
CA THR A 572 -27.42 16.45 13.05
C THR A 572 -26.37 17.54 13.29
N GLY A 573 -25.12 17.16 13.53
CA GLY A 573 -24.02 18.12 13.71
C GLY A 573 -23.75 18.91 12.44
N PRO A 574 -23.21 20.14 12.51
CA PRO A 574 -22.71 20.85 11.34
C PRO A 574 -21.39 20.25 10.85
N VAL A 575 -21.16 20.34 9.53
CA VAL A 575 -19.89 20.04 8.87
C VAL A 575 -19.64 21.05 7.76
N ASN A 576 -18.40 21.44 7.55
CA ASN A 576 -18.00 22.19 6.37
C ASN A 576 -17.24 21.25 5.42
N VAL A 577 -17.74 21.06 4.21
CA VAL A 577 -17.14 20.15 3.22
C VAL A 577 -16.73 20.95 1.98
N ASP A 578 -15.44 20.89 1.62
CA ASP A 578 -14.91 21.40 0.35
C ASP A 578 -14.52 20.22 -0.53
N LEU A 579 -15.23 20.04 -1.64
CA LEU A 579 -15.07 18.96 -2.62
C LEU A 579 -14.49 19.53 -3.92
N LYS A 580 -13.28 19.13 -4.28
CA LYS A 580 -12.67 19.48 -5.57
C LYS A 580 -11.94 18.31 -6.22
N ASN A 581 -12.05 18.20 -7.54
CA ASN A 581 -11.37 17.16 -8.32
C ASN A 581 -11.65 15.73 -7.87
N ASN A 582 -12.79 15.44 -7.25
CA ASN A 582 -13.12 14.07 -6.85
C ASN A 582 -13.88 13.35 -7.97
N ILE A 583 -13.79 12.02 -8.01
CA ILE A 583 -14.74 11.16 -8.69
C ILE A 583 -15.67 10.55 -7.64
N ILE A 584 -16.97 10.85 -7.71
CA ILE A 584 -17.96 10.44 -6.71
C ILE A 584 -19.12 9.75 -7.43
N ILE A 585 -19.16 8.41 -7.32
CA ILE A 585 -20.11 7.57 -8.03
C ILE A 585 -20.93 6.75 -7.03
N ASN A 586 -22.24 6.81 -7.16
CA ASN A 586 -23.17 5.95 -6.45
C ASN A 586 -24.03 5.14 -7.44
N LYS A 587 -23.72 3.86 -7.58
CA LYS A 587 -24.41 2.94 -8.50
C LYS A 587 -25.67 2.29 -7.89
N HIS A 588 -26.03 2.65 -6.66
CA HIS A 588 -27.09 1.98 -5.92
C HIS A 588 -28.50 2.30 -6.45
N THR A 589 -29.29 1.26 -6.74
CA THR A 589 -30.65 1.41 -7.31
C THR A 589 -31.79 1.05 -6.35
N GLY A 590 -31.50 0.48 -5.17
CA GLY A 590 -32.50 -0.19 -4.32
C GLY A 590 -33.46 0.72 -3.55
N ASN A 591 -33.10 1.97 -3.24
CA ASN A 591 -33.92 2.88 -2.42
C ASN A 591 -34.02 4.32 -3.00
N THR A 592 -35.25 4.82 -3.10
CA THR A 592 -35.59 6.21 -3.43
C THR A 592 -35.05 7.18 -2.37
N GLY A 593 -33.89 7.79 -2.64
CA GLY A 593 -33.25 8.70 -1.70
C GLY A 593 -31.73 8.60 -1.66
N SER A 594 -31.17 7.50 -2.18
CA SER A 594 -29.72 7.34 -2.34
C SER A 594 -29.13 8.44 -3.21
N SER A 595 -27.90 8.86 -2.90
CA SER A 595 -27.28 10.00 -3.61
C SER A 595 -25.76 9.90 -3.75
N ALA A 596 -25.18 10.60 -4.74
CA ALA A 596 -23.73 10.81 -4.73
C ALA A 596 -23.34 11.65 -3.50
N ILE A 597 -24.06 12.74 -3.25
CA ILE A 597 -23.87 13.60 -2.06
C ILE A 597 -25.19 13.74 -1.31
N ALA A 598 -25.19 13.51 0.01
CA ALA A 598 -26.35 13.68 0.88
C ALA A 598 -26.00 14.39 2.19
N LEU A 599 -25.98 15.72 2.14
CA LEU A 599 -25.66 16.62 3.25
C LEU A 599 -26.93 17.35 3.72
N VAL A 600 -27.72 16.67 4.53
CA VAL A 600 -29.10 17.07 4.88
C VAL A 600 -29.21 18.14 5.98
N PRO A 601 -28.38 18.18 7.04
CA PRO A 601 -28.53 19.20 8.08
C PRO A 601 -28.40 20.62 7.52
N ALA A 602 -29.35 21.50 7.84
CA ALA A 602 -29.43 22.87 7.33
C ALA A 602 -28.21 23.76 7.70
N THR A 603 -27.43 23.34 8.70
CA THR A 603 -26.21 24.02 9.16
C THR A 603 -24.95 23.60 8.41
N THR A 604 -25.04 22.61 7.52
CA THR A 604 -23.89 22.13 6.73
C THR A 604 -23.54 23.11 5.63
N VAL A 605 -22.24 23.41 5.45
CA VAL A 605 -21.73 24.19 4.32
C VAL A 605 -21.08 23.24 3.32
N LEU A 606 -21.49 23.31 2.06
CA LEU A 606 -20.88 22.59 0.95
C LEU A 606 -20.26 23.57 -0.04
N THR A 607 -18.99 23.36 -0.38
CA THR A 607 -18.36 23.90 -1.59
C THR A 607 -18.05 22.73 -2.51
N SER A 608 -18.55 22.75 -3.75
CA SER A 608 -18.30 21.71 -4.75
C SER A 608 -17.85 22.38 -6.05
N ASN A 609 -16.76 21.92 -6.67
CA ASN A 609 -16.41 22.31 -8.04
C ASN A 609 -15.45 21.30 -8.66
N TYR A 610 -15.45 21.16 -9.99
CA TYR A 610 -14.54 20.26 -10.71
C TYR A 610 -14.61 18.80 -10.24
N ASN A 611 -15.77 18.27 -9.85
CA ASN A 611 -15.95 16.87 -9.49
C ASN A 611 -16.60 16.09 -10.65
N VAL A 612 -16.47 14.76 -10.65
CA VAL A 612 -17.39 13.87 -11.36
C VAL A 612 -18.45 13.43 -10.37
N LEU A 613 -19.70 13.81 -10.61
CA LEU A 613 -20.83 13.43 -9.77
C LEU A 613 -21.74 12.50 -10.57
N LYS A 614 -21.92 11.26 -10.12
CA LYS A 614 -22.83 10.31 -10.77
C LYS A 614 -23.60 9.52 -9.73
N SER A 615 -24.91 9.40 -9.94
CA SER A 615 -25.82 8.61 -9.11
C SER A 615 -26.88 7.95 -9.98
N GLU A 616 -27.36 6.77 -9.58
CA GLU A 616 -28.52 6.10 -10.20
C GLU A 616 -29.86 6.50 -9.55
N GLN A 617 -29.82 7.35 -8.53
CA GLN A 617 -30.98 7.91 -7.84
C GLN A 617 -30.88 9.45 -7.85
N ASN A 618 -30.79 10.11 -6.69
CA ASN A 618 -30.58 11.56 -6.66
C ASN A 618 -29.10 11.88 -6.89
N LEU A 619 -28.76 12.95 -7.60
CA LEU A 619 -27.36 13.36 -7.69
C LEU A 619 -26.89 13.94 -6.36
N VAL A 620 -27.57 14.99 -5.90
CA VAL A 620 -27.23 15.74 -4.68
C VAL A 620 -28.49 15.93 -3.84
N ASN A 621 -28.39 15.66 -2.55
CA ASN A 621 -29.36 16.09 -1.54
C ASN A 621 -28.65 17.02 -0.56
N TYR A 622 -28.99 18.30 -0.58
CA TYR A 622 -28.31 19.33 0.20
C TYR A 622 -29.33 20.18 0.98
N GLN A 623 -29.14 20.25 2.29
CA GLN A 623 -30.00 20.97 3.24
C GLN A 623 -31.51 20.64 3.09
N GLY A 624 -31.82 19.38 2.75
CA GLY A 624 -33.19 18.90 2.55
C GLY A 624 -33.78 19.14 1.15
N THR A 625 -33.03 19.77 0.24
CA THR A 625 -33.42 19.92 -1.18
C THR A 625 -32.71 18.85 -2.01
N SER A 626 -33.49 18.10 -2.80
CA SER A 626 -32.96 17.05 -3.70
C SER A 626 -32.86 17.55 -5.13
N TYR A 627 -31.71 17.30 -5.75
CA TYR A 627 -31.39 17.60 -7.13
C TYR A 627 -31.16 16.28 -7.87
N ALA A 628 -32.00 16.03 -8.87
CA ALA A 628 -31.98 14.76 -9.61
C ALA A 628 -30.75 14.62 -10.51
N ASP A 629 -30.29 15.73 -11.09
CA ASP A 629 -29.21 15.75 -12.06
C ASP A 629 -28.29 16.97 -11.89
N LEU A 630 -27.22 16.99 -12.67
CA LEU A 630 -26.18 18.02 -12.59
C LEU A 630 -26.70 19.39 -13.05
N PRO A 631 -27.44 19.52 -14.17
CA PRO A 631 -28.03 20.81 -14.55
C PRO A 631 -28.89 21.43 -13.43
N ALA A 632 -29.72 20.65 -12.74
CA ALA A 632 -30.51 21.13 -11.61
C ALA A 632 -29.65 21.63 -10.45
N TRP A 633 -28.53 20.94 -10.18
CA TRP A 633 -27.57 21.32 -9.13
C TRP A 633 -26.79 22.60 -9.50
N GLN A 634 -26.42 22.79 -10.76
CA GLN A 634 -25.60 23.92 -11.19
C GLN A 634 -26.32 25.27 -11.20
N VAL A 635 -27.65 25.27 -11.39
CA VAL A 635 -28.47 26.49 -11.46
C VAL A 635 -28.54 27.24 -10.12
N THR A 636 -28.35 26.56 -8.98
CA THR A 636 -28.50 27.16 -7.64
C THR A 636 -27.21 27.79 -7.09
N THR A 637 -26.17 27.90 -7.93
CA THR A 637 -24.80 28.37 -7.65
C THR A 637 -24.09 27.60 -6.55
N GLN A 638 -23.50 26.45 -6.91
CA GLN A 638 -22.42 25.83 -6.15
C GLN A 638 -21.60 24.76 -6.90
N ASP A 639 -21.55 24.75 -8.26
CA ASP A 639 -20.72 23.76 -9.00
C ASP A 639 -20.51 23.98 -10.53
N ALA A 640 -19.80 25.03 -10.95
CA ALA A 640 -19.77 25.39 -12.39
C ALA A 640 -19.02 24.42 -13.32
N ASN A 641 -18.07 23.61 -12.81
CA ASN A 641 -17.14 22.84 -13.65
C ASN A 641 -17.17 21.33 -13.36
N SER A 642 -18.08 20.86 -12.50
CA SER A 642 -18.31 19.41 -12.39
C SER A 642 -18.96 18.86 -13.64
N VAL A 643 -18.81 17.55 -13.82
CA VAL A 643 -19.41 16.76 -14.90
C VAL A 643 -20.15 15.57 -14.33
N SER A 644 -21.06 14.99 -15.11
CA SER A 644 -21.78 13.76 -14.76
C SER A 644 -21.71 12.80 -15.94
N LYS A 645 -20.85 11.80 -15.85
CA LYS A 645 -20.63 10.80 -16.91
C LYS A 645 -20.14 9.47 -16.32
N PRO A 646 -20.20 8.36 -17.09
CA PRO A 646 -19.54 7.11 -16.74
C PRO A 646 -18.02 7.29 -16.59
N VAL A 647 -17.42 6.53 -15.68
CA VAL A 647 -15.97 6.43 -15.49
C VAL A 647 -15.61 4.95 -15.46
N PHE A 648 -14.54 4.59 -16.16
CA PHE A 648 -14.07 3.23 -16.32
C PHE A 648 -12.82 3.01 -15.48
N PHE A 649 -12.81 1.89 -14.76
CA PHE A 649 -11.74 1.50 -13.86
C PHE A 649 -11.19 0.12 -14.23
N VAL A 650 -9.94 -0.17 -13.86
CA VAL A 650 -9.29 -1.49 -14.08
C VAL A 650 -10.22 -2.62 -13.65
N SER A 651 -10.84 -2.50 -12.48
CA SER A 651 -11.83 -3.47 -12.00
C SER A 651 -12.78 -2.89 -10.95
N GLY A 652 -13.68 -3.72 -10.41
CA GLY A 652 -14.52 -3.35 -9.28
C GLY A 652 -13.79 -3.17 -7.95
N THR A 653 -12.51 -3.57 -7.84
CA THR A 653 -11.68 -3.46 -6.63
C THR A 653 -10.42 -2.62 -6.81
N ASP A 654 -10.19 -2.19 -8.04
CA ASP A 654 -9.05 -1.42 -8.48
C ASP A 654 -9.60 -0.23 -9.27
N LEU A 655 -9.48 0.96 -8.68
CA LEU A 655 -10.12 2.18 -9.16
C LEU A 655 -9.16 3.07 -9.98
N HIS A 656 -8.04 2.54 -10.48
CA HIS A 656 -7.24 3.22 -11.50
C HIS A 656 -8.03 3.35 -12.81
N LEU A 657 -7.86 4.47 -13.50
CA LEU A 657 -8.57 4.84 -14.70
C LEU A 657 -8.07 4.01 -15.90
N VAL A 658 -9.01 3.52 -16.71
CA VAL A 658 -8.70 2.75 -17.93
C VAL A 658 -9.64 3.08 -19.07
N GLY A 659 -9.37 2.54 -20.25
CA GLY A 659 -10.26 2.62 -21.41
C GLY A 659 -10.58 4.08 -21.76
N SER A 660 -11.87 4.40 -21.94
CA SER A 660 -12.32 5.77 -22.26
C SER A 660 -11.98 6.82 -21.21
N SER A 661 -11.68 6.43 -19.97
CA SER A 661 -11.37 7.39 -18.91
C SER A 661 -9.91 7.85 -18.95
N SER A 662 -9.01 7.10 -19.58
CA SER A 662 -7.66 7.59 -19.85
C SER A 662 -7.69 8.53 -21.06
N GLY A 663 -7.13 9.73 -20.93
CA GLY A 663 -7.16 10.80 -21.93
C GLY A 663 -8.42 11.66 -21.92
N ASP A 664 -9.38 11.43 -21.02
CA ASP A 664 -10.68 12.10 -21.02
C ASP A 664 -10.61 13.55 -20.51
N ILE A 665 -10.80 14.52 -21.40
CA ILE A 665 -10.80 15.96 -21.05
C ILE A 665 -11.91 16.33 -20.06
N ASP A 666 -13.02 15.60 -20.03
CA ASP A 666 -14.07 15.86 -19.04
C ASP A 666 -13.63 15.47 -17.62
N LEU A 667 -12.58 14.64 -17.50
CA LEU A 667 -11.92 14.33 -16.24
C LEU A 667 -10.81 15.34 -15.91
N ALA A 668 -10.57 16.38 -16.70
CA ALA A 668 -9.63 17.45 -16.32
C ALA A 668 -10.19 18.27 -15.14
N GLY A 669 -9.44 18.30 -14.05
CA GLY A 669 -9.67 19.08 -12.85
C GLY A 669 -8.92 20.41 -12.86
N THR A 670 -8.68 20.96 -11.67
CA THR A 670 -7.89 22.18 -11.46
C THR A 670 -6.72 21.92 -10.51
N PRO A 671 -5.49 22.40 -10.76
CA PRO A 671 -4.36 22.23 -9.84
C PRO A 671 -4.69 22.72 -8.42
N ILE A 672 -4.29 21.94 -7.40
CA ILE A 672 -4.45 22.31 -5.99
C ILE A 672 -3.05 22.40 -5.39
N ALA A 673 -2.72 23.57 -4.85
CA ALA A 673 -1.41 23.83 -4.27
C ALA A 673 -1.10 22.83 -3.15
N GLY A 674 0.07 22.18 -3.23
CA GLY A 674 0.55 21.20 -2.26
C GLY A 674 0.19 19.74 -2.58
N ILE A 675 -0.64 19.47 -3.60
CA ILE A 675 -0.98 18.12 -4.05
C ILE A 675 -0.45 17.97 -5.48
N THR A 676 0.80 17.49 -5.59
CA THR A 676 1.53 17.41 -6.87
C THR A 676 1.66 16.01 -7.41
N THR A 677 1.33 15.00 -6.61
CA THR A 677 1.32 13.60 -7.02
C THR A 677 -0.06 12.98 -6.80
N ASP A 678 -0.32 11.89 -7.50
CA ASP A 678 -1.51 11.06 -7.34
C ASP A 678 -1.27 9.93 -6.33
N ILE A 679 -2.11 8.90 -6.34
CA ILE A 679 -2.04 7.77 -5.38
C ILE A 679 -0.81 6.88 -5.58
N ASP A 680 -0.32 6.73 -6.81
CA ASP A 680 0.82 5.88 -7.15
C ASP A 680 2.15 6.63 -7.07
N GLY A 681 2.08 7.95 -6.84
CA GLY A 681 3.24 8.84 -6.75
C GLY A 681 3.63 9.48 -8.08
N ASP A 682 2.80 9.30 -9.12
CA ASP A 682 2.98 9.95 -10.41
C ASP A 682 2.64 11.44 -10.33
N LEU A 683 3.35 12.24 -11.12
CA LEU A 683 3.16 13.69 -11.12
C LEU A 683 1.82 14.05 -11.78
N ARG A 684 1.03 14.85 -11.08
CA ARG A 684 -0.20 15.44 -11.63
C ARG A 684 0.11 16.50 -12.67
N ASP A 685 -0.72 16.62 -13.71
CA ASP A 685 -0.60 17.71 -14.68
C ASP A 685 -0.64 19.07 -13.95
N ALA A 686 0.31 19.95 -14.27
CA ALA A 686 0.43 21.26 -13.63
C ALA A 686 -0.68 22.26 -14.02
N VAL A 687 -1.50 21.93 -15.02
CA VAL A 687 -2.56 22.74 -15.62
C VAL A 687 -3.91 22.03 -15.59
N GLN A 688 -3.97 20.74 -15.93
CA GLN A 688 -5.19 19.96 -16.11
C GLN A 688 -5.13 18.57 -15.42
N PRO A 689 -4.91 18.51 -14.11
CA PRO A 689 -4.77 17.24 -13.39
C PRO A 689 -6.07 16.45 -13.44
N TYR A 690 -6.02 15.12 -13.41
CA TYR A 690 -7.24 14.32 -13.43
C TYR A 690 -8.07 14.53 -12.16
N LYS A 691 -9.39 14.58 -12.33
CA LYS A 691 -10.35 14.35 -11.25
C LYS A 691 -10.18 12.89 -10.80
N GLY A 692 -10.16 12.65 -9.50
CA GLY A 692 -9.95 11.32 -8.90
C GLY A 692 -8.53 11.11 -8.37
N ALA A 693 -8.31 9.95 -7.77
CA ALA A 693 -7.08 9.61 -7.05
C ALA A 693 -5.91 9.26 -7.97
N ASP A 694 -6.18 8.98 -9.24
CA ASP A 694 -5.24 8.47 -10.22
C ASP A 694 -5.08 9.45 -11.39
N GLU A 695 -3.86 9.60 -11.87
CA GLU A 695 -3.45 10.39 -13.02
C GLU A 695 -3.04 9.45 -14.18
N SER A 696 -4.02 8.72 -14.73
CA SER A 696 -3.87 7.62 -15.70
C SER A 696 -2.55 7.58 -16.48
N THR A 697 -1.76 6.51 -16.34
CA THR A 697 -0.49 6.34 -17.05
C THR A 697 -0.59 5.48 -18.33
N PRO A 698 0.17 5.82 -19.39
CA PRO A 698 1.08 6.95 -19.48
C PRO A 698 0.28 8.23 -19.67
N PHE A 699 0.80 9.33 -19.11
CA PHE A 699 0.20 10.65 -19.19
C PHE A 699 -0.24 11.01 -20.62
N VAL A 700 -1.55 11.06 -20.85
CA VAL A 700 -2.16 11.49 -22.12
C VAL A 700 -2.73 12.88 -21.89
N THR A 701 -2.12 13.91 -22.51
CA THR A 701 -2.72 15.25 -22.55
C THR A 701 -4.16 15.11 -23.06
N PRO A 702 -5.18 15.61 -22.36
CA PRO A 702 -6.53 15.20 -22.67
C PRO A 702 -6.94 15.56 -24.11
N VAL A 703 -7.63 14.64 -24.80
CA VAL A 703 -8.10 14.85 -26.18
C VAL A 703 -9.11 16.00 -26.23
N PHE A 704 -9.13 16.79 -27.31
CA PHE A 704 -10.12 17.85 -27.49
C PHE A 704 -11.57 17.36 -27.44
N TYR A 705 -11.81 16.12 -27.89
CA TYR A 705 -13.10 15.45 -27.77
C TYR A 705 -12.97 13.93 -27.94
N ALA A 706 -13.81 13.17 -27.25
CA ALA A 706 -13.91 11.71 -27.37
C ALA A 706 -15.35 11.24 -27.20
N ASP A 707 -15.79 10.27 -28.01
CA ASP A 707 -17.13 9.68 -27.93
C ASP A 707 -17.11 8.22 -28.38
N ASN A 708 -17.36 7.31 -27.44
CA ASN A 708 -17.54 5.86 -27.68
C ASN A 708 -19.03 5.49 -27.77
N PHE A 709 -19.92 6.49 -27.83
CA PHE A 709 -21.37 6.36 -27.90
C PHE A 709 -21.95 5.37 -26.86
N ASP A 710 -21.44 5.42 -25.62
CA ASP A 710 -21.85 4.58 -24.48
C ASP A 710 -23.25 4.99 -23.97
N LEU A 711 -24.24 4.69 -24.81
CA LEU A 711 -25.64 5.02 -24.64
C LEU A 711 -26.49 3.81 -25.05
N PRO A 712 -27.73 3.69 -24.55
CA PRO A 712 -28.63 2.59 -24.94
C PRO A 712 -28.94 2.57 -26.44
N ASP A 713 -29.23 1.37 -26.98
CA ASP A 713 -29.68 1.18 -28.36
C ASP A 713 -30.85 2.09 -28.73
N GLY A 714 -30.80 2.67 -29.92
CA GLY A 714 -31.82 3.57 -30.45
C GLY A 714 -31.78 5.01 -29.91
N THR A 715 -30.87 5.34 -29.00
CA THR A 715 -30.71 6.73 -28.52
C THR A 715 -30.31 7.65 -29.68
N LEU A 716 -31.08 8.71 -29.92
CA LEU A 716 -30.76 9.70 -30.95
C LEU A 716 -29.61 10.61 -30.49
N LEU A 717 -28.63 10.86 -31.36
CA LEU A 717 -27.49 11.72 -31.03
C LEU A 717 -27.91 13.15 -30.71
N SER A 718 -28.99 13.64 -31.34
CA SER A 718 -29.59 14.95 -31.02
C SER A 718 -30.02 15.09 -29.55
N ASN A 719 -30.20 13.97 -28.84
CA ASN A 719 -30.59 13.94 -27.43
C ASN A 719 -29.38 13.69 -26.50
N SER A 720 -28.16 13.53 -27.04
CA SER A 720 -26.92 13.30 -26.29
C SER A 720 -25.88 14.40 -26.53
N GLY A 721 -26.34 15.62 -26.82
CA GLY A 721 -25.53 16.83 -26.98
C GLY A 721 -24.89 16.99 -28.36
N TRP A 722 -25.23 16.14 -29.35
CA TRP A 722 -25.00 16.47 -30.75
C TRP A 722 -26.10 17.41 -31.24
N THR A 723 -25.79 18.26 -32.22
CA THR A 723 -26.70 19.28 -32.75
C THR A 723 -26.99 19.01 -34.22
N ALA A 724 -28.27 18.93 -34.56
CA ALA A 724 -28.74 18.85 -35.93
C ALA A 724 -28.41 20.13 -36.71
N HIS A 725 -27.91 20.00 -37.93
CA HIS A 725 -27.62 21.15 -38.81
C HIS A 725 -28.16 21.01 -40.24
N SER A 726 -28.78 19.88 -40.60
CA SER A 726 -29.56 19.74 -41.84
C SER A 726 -30.99 19.25 -41.55
N GLY A 727 -31.98 20.13 -41.60
CA GLY A 727 -33.41 19.78 -41.49
C GLY A 727 -33.84 19.24 -40.12
N ALA A 728 -34.25 20.13 -39.21
CA ALA A 728 -34.53 19.80 -37.81
C ALA A 728 -35.56 18.65 -37.60
N GLY A 729 -35.14 17.60 -36.89
CA GLY A 729 -36.02 16.64 -36.20
C GLY A 729 -36.52 15.46 -37.03
N THR A 730 -35.90 15.15 -38.18
CA THR A 730 -36.32 14.03 -39.05
C THR A 730 -35.18 13.05 -39.28
N ASN A 731 -35.33 11.79 -38.86
CA ASN A 731 -34.35 10.71 -39.06
C ASN A 731 -32.92 11.03 -38.57
N SER A 732 -32.80 11.50 -37.32
CA SER A 732 -31.50 11.71 -36.66
C SER A 732 -30.70 10.41 -36.53
N ILE A 733 -29.38 10.53 -36.49
CA ILE A 733 -28.47 9.40 -36.29
C ILE A 733 -28.71 8.81 -34.89
N ALA A 734 -28.86 7.48 -34.84
CA ALA A 734 -29.11 6.74 -33.61
C ALA A 734 -27.94 5.82 -33.26
N VAL A 735 -27.75 5.61 -31.96
CA VAL A 735 -26.89 4.58 -31.40
C VAL A 735 -27.41 3.21 -31.83
N ASN A 736 -26.51 2.37 -32.30
CA ASN A 736 -26.77 1.07 -32.88
C ASN A 736 -25.66 0.08 -32.45
N PRO A 737 -25.90 -0.80 -31.46
CA PRO A 737 -24.95 -1.80 -30.99
C PRO A 737 -24.67 -2.93 -32.01
N PRO A 738 -23.55 -3.68 -31.86
CA PRO A 738 -22.52 -3.60 -30.81
C PRO A 738 -21.41 -2.57 -31.11
N ALA A 739 -20.52 -2.29 -30.16
CA ALA A 739 -19.28 -1.55 -30.42
C ALA A 739 -18.48 -2.13 -31.60
N LEU A 740 -17.76 -1.27 -32.32
CA LEU A 740 -16.76 -1.65 -33.31
C LEU A 740 -15.40 -1.77 -32.63
N GLY A 741 -14.65 -2.82 -32.95
CA GLY A 741 -13.30 -3.05 -32.44
C GLY A 741 -12.23 -2.89 -33.52
N PHE A 742 -11.10 -2.30 -33.15
CA PHE A 742 -9.86 -2.32 -33.92
C PHE A 742 -8.68 -2.53 -32.96
N PRO A 743 -7.84 -3.57 -33.15
CA PRO A 743 -6.73 -3.85 -32.25
C PRO A 743 -5.78 -2.64 -32.10
N GLY A 744 -5.40 -2.32 -30.87
CA GLY A 744 -4.46 -1.24 -30.55
C GLY A 744 -5.02 0.18 -30.64
N TYR A 745 -6.31 0.36 -30.95
CA TYR A 745 -6.95 1.67 -31.01
C TYR A 745 -7.63 2.04 -29.69
N LEU A 746 -7.37 3.25 -29.16
CA LEU A 746 -7.92 3.73 -27.88
C LEU A 746 -9.45 3.75 -27.80
N GLY A 747 -10.15 3.88 -28.93
CA GLY A 747 -11.62 3.89 -29.00
C GLY A 747 -12.20 2.54 -29.44
N GLY A 748 -11.41 1.47 -29.49
CA GLY A 748 -11.85 0.18 -30.02
C GLY A 748 -12.53 -0.71 -28.98
N GLY A 749 -13.72 -1.23 -29.30
CA GLY A 749 -14.42 -2.22 -28.48
C GLY A 749 -15.11 -1.66 -27.24
N GLU A 750 -15.13 -0.34 -27.08
CA GLU A 750 -15.76 0.39 -25.98
C GLU A 750 -17.14 0.90 -26.38
N GLY A 751 -18.09 0.95 -25.45
CA GLY A 751 -19.41 1.57 -25.67
C GLY A 751 -20.28 0.88 -26.75
N ASN A 752 -20.77 1.65 -27.73
CA ASN A 752 -21.59 1.19 -28.86
C ASN A 752 -21.24 1.99 -30.13
N SER A 753 -21.73 1.58 -31.29
CA SER A 753 -21.56 2.37 -32.53
C SER A 753 -22.78 3.23 -32.83
N VAL A 754 -22.69 4.14 -33.82
CA VAL A 754 -23.83 4.86 -34.40
C VAL A 754 -24.06 4.48 -35.85
N GLY A 755 -25.32 4.37 -36.24
CA GLY A 755 -25.71 3.88 -37.57
C GLY A 755 -26.09 4.98 -38.54
N LEU A 756 -25.36 5.10 -39.67
CA LEU A 756 -25.77 5.86 -40.84
C LEU A 756 -26.46 4.88 -41.81
N LEU A 757 -27.69 4.50 -41.46
CA LEU A 757 -28.36 3.29 -41.99
C LEU A 757 -29.26 3.50 -43.21
N GLY A 758 -29.37 4.71 -43.74
CA GLY A 758 -30.19 4.97 -44.91
C GLY A 758 -30.01 6.39 -45.46
N PRO A 759 -30.33 6.61 -46.74
CA PRO A 759 -30.18 7.91 -47.34
C PRO A 759 -31.35 8.86 -47.03
N SER A 760 -31.09 10.16 -46.99
CA SER A 760 -32.06 11.22 -46.60
C SER A 760 -32.34 11.29 -45.09
N GLY A 761 -31.27 11.17 -44.29
CA GLY A 761 -31.30 11.43 -42.85
C GLY A 761 -30.79 12.82 -42.46
N GLU A 762 -30.74 13.11 -41.16
CA GLU A 762 -30.30 14.39 -40.59
C GLU A 762 -28.79 14.38 -40.31
N ASP A 763 -28.09 15.40 -40.80
CA ASP A 763 -26.69 15.65 -40.50
C ASP A 763 -26.58 16.30 -39.11
N VAL A 764 -25.72 15.72 -38.27
CA VAL A 764 -25.50 16.15 -36.88
C VAL A 764 -24.04 16.51 -36.69
N HIS A 765 -23.76 17.46 -35.80
CA HIS A 765 -22.41 17.85 -35.44
C HIS A 765 -22.23 17.92 -33.93
N ARG A 766 -20.97 17.81 -33.50
CA ARG A 766 -20.53 18.02 -32.13
C ARG A 766 -19.42 19.03 -32.10
N ASN A 767 -19.47 19.92 -31.12
CA ASN A 767 -18.44 20.92 -30.91
C ASN A 767 -17.29 20.36 -30.07
N PHE A 768 -16.08 20.80 -30.39
CA PHE A 768 -14.86 20.58 -29.62
C PHE A 768 -14.11 21.91 -29.46
N ALA A 769 -13.01 21.93 -28.70
CA ALA A 769 -12.22 23.13 -28.48
C ALA A 769 -11.74 23.75 -29.81
N GLU A 770 -12.10 25.01 -30.06
CA GLU A 770 -11.85 25.69 -31.33
C GLU A 770 -10.34 25.79 -31.64
N GLN A 771 -9.95 25.40 -32.86
CA GLN A 771 -8.59 25.43 -33.37
C GLN A 771 -8.45 26.51 -34.45
N THR A 772 -7.37 27.28 -34.37
CA THR A 772 -7.06 28.39 -35.27
C THR A 772 -5.66 28.32 -35.88
N THR A 773 -4.80 27.44 -35.36
CA THR A 773 -3.40 27.29 -35.81
C THR A 773 -2.92 25.85 -35.59
N GLY A 774 -1.76 25.49 -36.14
CA GLY A 774 -1.12 24.20 -35.88
C GLY A 774 -1.77 23.03 -36.63
N SER A 775 -1.78 21.85 -36.01
CA SER A 775 -2.45 20.66 -36.54
C SER A 775 -3.28 19.98 -35.47
N PHE A 776 -4.34 19.31 -35.90
CA PHE A 776 -5.09 18.40 -35.05
C PHE A 776 -5.57 17.20 -35.86
N TYR A 777 -5.96 16.15 -35.15
CA TYR A 777 -6.35 14.88 -35.69
C TYR A 777 -7.79 14.54 -35.30
N THR A 778 -8.46 13.75 -36.13
CA THR A 778 -9.77 13.17 -35.89
C THR A 778 -9.71 11.70 -36.30
N SER A 779 -9.85 10.80 -35.34
CA SER A 779 -9.87 9.36 -35.57
C SER A 779 -11.22 8.76 -35.24
N PHE A 780 -11.61 7.72 -35.97
CA PHE A 780 -12.84 6.97 -35.72
C PHE A 780 -12.78 5.61 -36.42
N LEU A 781 -13.57 4.67 -35.91
CA LEU A 781 -13.83 3.40 -36.55
C LEU A 781 -15.00 3.51 -37.52
N VAL A 782 -14.90 2.80 -38.64
CA VAL A 782 -15.97 2.71 -39.63
C VAL A 782 -16.16 1.27 -40.09
N ASN A 783 -17.41 0.83 -40.17
CA ASN A 783 -17.79 -0.43 -40.79
C ASN A 783 -18.83 -0.16 -41.88
N VAL A 784 -18.45 -0.38 -43.14
CA VAL A 784 -19.28 -0.08 -44.31
C VAL A 784 -20.01 -1.34 -44.76
N THR A 785 -21.35 -1.32 -44.71
CA THR A 785 -22.20 -2.45 -45.08
C THR A 785 -22.75 -2.33 -46.51
N ALA A 786 -22.85 -1.11 -47.05
CA ALA A 786 -23.14 -0.85 -48.46
C ALA A 786 -22.52 0.47 -48.94
N ALA A 787 -22.06 0.53 -50.19
CA ALA A 787 -21.54 1.74 -50.82
C ALA A 787 -21.92 1.81 -52.31
N THR A 788 -21.81 3.00 -52.90
CA THR A 788 -22.06 3.24 -54.34
C THR A 788 -20.74 3.41 -55.11
N GLU A 789 -20.78 3.30 -56.44
CA GLU A 789 -19.62 3.57 -57.30
C GLU A 789 -19.29 5.07 -57.40
N ALA A 790 -20.29 5.94 -57.23
CA ALA A 790 -20.11 7.38 -57.17
C ALA A 790 -19.43 7.81 -55.86
N GLY A 791 -19.86 7.21 -54.73
CA GLY A 791 -19.42 7.56 -53.39
C GLY A 791 -19.96 8.90 -52.89
N ASP A 792 -19.83 9.11 -51.59
CA ASP A 792 -20.15 10.38 -50.91
C ASP A 792 -19.30 10.52 -49.64
N TYR A 793 -19.28 11.72 -49.05
CA TYR A 793 -18.64 11.96 -47.75
C TYR A 793 -19.62 11.77 -46.61
N PHE A 794 -19.11 11.19 -45.52
CA PHE A 794 -19.89 10.80 -44.35
C PHE A 794 -19.37 11.43 -43.04
N VAL A 795 -18.12 11.92 -43.04
CA VAL A 795 -17.53 12.74 -41.95
C VAL A 795 -16.98 14.03 -42.54
N HIS A 796 -17.16 15.15 -41.84
CA HIS A 796 -16.45 16.39 -42.14
C HIS A 796 -16.23 17.25 -40.90
N LEU A 797 -15.34 18.23 -41.03
CA LEU A 797 -15.07 19.26 -40.04
C LEU A 797 -15.75 20.58 -40.42
N GLY A 798 -15.92 21.47 -39.45
CA GLY A 798 -16.45 22.82 -39.68
C GLY A 798 -16.14 23.79 -38.53
N PRO A 799 -16.51 25.07 -38.68
CA PRO A 799 -16.52 26.04 -37.59
C PRO A 799 -17.47 25.62 -36.45
N THR A 800 -17.28 26.17 -35.25
CA THR A 800 -18.14 25.95 -34.07
C THR A 800 -19.63 26.21 -34.37
N THR A 801 -19.91 27.20 -35.22
CA THR A 801 -21.24 27.42 -35.80
C THR A 801 -21.23 26.97 -37.25
N ILE A 802 -21.67 25.73 -37.47
CA ILE A 802 -21.60 25.12 -38.80
C ILE A 802 -22.67 25.70 -39.74
N SER A 803 -22.28 25.97 -40.99
CA SER A 803 -23.19 26.46 -42.04
C SER A 803 -22.88 25.79 -43.38
N THR A 804 -22.21 26.48 -44.31
CA THR A 804 -21.79 25.92 -45.62
C THR A 804 -20.28 25.64 -45.69
N THR A 805 -19.55 25.93 -44.62
CA THR A 805 -18.10 25.72 -44.52
C THR A 805 -17.80 24.31 -44.03
N PHE A 806 -17.68 23.35 -44.95
CA PHE A 806 -17.30 21.97 -44.65
C PHE A 806 -15.87 21.71 -45.09
N ARG A 807 -15.02 21.23 -44.18
CA ARG A 807 -13.60 20.99 -44.40
C ARG A 807 -13.19 19.56 -44.03
N GLY A 808 -12.06 19.07 -44.54
CA GLY A 808 -11.55 17.73 -44.21
C GLY A 808 -12.59 16.63 -44.41
N ARG A 809 -13.21 16.57 -45.58
CA ARG A 809 -14.31 15.64 -45.86
C ARG A 809 -13.77 14.25 -46.16
N VAL A 810 -14.30 13.23 -45.50
CA VAL A 810 -13.91 11.82 -45.69
C VAL A 810 -14.97 11.10 -46.51
N TYR A 811 -14.55 10.50 -47.62
CA TYR A 811 -15.38 9.81 -48.60
C TYR A 811 -15.18 8.30 -48.56
N VAL A 812 -16.20 7.56 -49.01
CA VAL A 812 -16.07 6.14 -49.35
C VAL A 812 -16.84 5.81 -50.63
N LYS A 813 -16.29 4.92 -51.46
CA LYS A 813 -16.94 4.34 -52.65
C LYS A 813 -16.52 2.90 -52.85
N ARG A 814 -17.25 2.16 -53.70
CA ARG A 814 -16.88 0.78 -54.10
C ARG A 814 -16.55 0.66 -55.58
N ASN A 815 -15.88 -0.42 -55.95
CA ASN A 815 -15.78 -0.90 -57.33
C ASN A 815 -16.85 -1.98 -57.63
N ALA A 816 -16.77 -2.59 -58.82
CA ALA A 816 -17.65 -3.68 -59.24
C ALA A 816 -17.44 -4.96 -58.41
N GLU A 817 -16.24 -5.17 -57.87
CA GLU A 817 -15.85 -6.30 -57.03
C GLU A 817 -16.20 -6.10 -55.54
N ASN A 818 -16.95 -5.04 -55.20
CA ASN A 818 -17.34 -4.74 -53.82
C ASN A 818 -16.16 -4.42 -52.86
N LEU A 819 -15.00 -4.09 -53.40
CA LEU A 819 -13.89 -3.51 -52.64
C LEU A 819 -14.10 -2.01 -52.50
N LEU A 820 -13.68 -1.46 -51.37
CA LEU A 820 -13.86 -0.08 -50.97
C LEU A 820 -12.58 0.73 -51.20
N ALA A 821 -12.76 2.00 -51.51
CA ALA A 821 -11.73 3.02 -51.50
C ALA A 821 -12.20 4.20 -50.64
N PHE A 822 -11.38 4.59 -49.67
CA PHE A 822 -11.56 5.81 -48.88
C PHE A 822 -10.91 7.00 -49.57
N GLY A 823 -11.48 8.19 -49.42
CA GLY A 823 -10.94 9.42 -50.01
C GLY A 823 -11.04 10.64 -49.10
N VAL A 824 -10.31 11.69 -49.44
CA VAL A 824 -10.27 12.94 -48.68
C VAL A 824 -10.31 14.18 -49.60
N SER A 825 -10.96 15.25 -49.16
CA SER A 825 -10.92 16.58 -49.79
C SER A 825 -10.79 17.69 -48.74
N LYS A 826 -10.08 18.80 -49.03
CA LYS A 826 -9.97 19.92 -48.09
C LYS A 826 -11.28 20.69 -47.98
N GLY A 827 -11.94 21.03 -49.07
CA GLY A 827 -13.23 21.73 -49.07
C GLY A 827 -13.93 21.80 -50.43
N GLY A 828 -13.26 21.42 -51.52
CA GLY A 828 -13.77 21.40 -52.89
C GLY A 828 -14.22 20.03 -53.40
N ASN A 829 -14.36 19.91 -54.73
CA ASN A 829 -14.71 18.66 -55.43
C ASN A 829 -13.47 17.83 -55.83
N ASP A 830 -12.27 18.32 -55.51
CA ASP A 830 -11.01 17.62 -55.80
C ASP A 830 -10.75 16.57 -54.72
N ILE A 831 -11.18 15.34 -55.00
CA ILE A 831 -11.09 14.21 -54.06
C ILE A 831 -9.93 13.30 -54.47
N VAL A 832 -9.05 12.98 -53.53
CA VAL A 832 -8.02 11.95 -53.70
C VAL A 832 -8.51 10.66 -53.03
N TYR A 833 -8.40 9.53 -53.71
CA TYR A 833 -8.82 8.21 -53.19
C TYR A 833 -7.62 7.27 -53.02
N THR A 834 -7.72 6.42 -52.01
CA THR A 834 -6.92 5.20 -51.87
C THR A 834 -7.19 4.20 -53.01
N PRO A 835 -6.31 3.21 -53.22
CA PRO A 835 -6.64 2.04 -54.04
C PRO A 835 -7.81 1.22 -53.43
N PHE A 836 -8.50 0.45 -54.26
CA PHE A 836 -9.60 -0.43 -53.85
C PHE A 836 -9.10 -1.69 -53.11
N ASN A 837 -8.63 -1.52 -51.88
CA ASN A 837 -7.99 -2.58 -51.09
C ASN A 837 -8.75 -2.93 -49.79
N TYR A 838 -9.88 -2.28 -49.51
CA TYR A 838 -10.63 -2.46 -48.26
C TYR A 838 -11.89 -3.28 -48.50
N THR A 839 -12.26 -4.14 -47.56
CA THR A 839 -13.40 -5.06 -47.71
C THR A 839 -14.63 -4.53 -46.98
N MET A 840 -15.81 -4.65 -47.57
CA MET A 840 -17.07 -4.36 -46.87
C MET A 840 -17.24 -5.23 -45.61
N ASN A 841 -18.07 -4.77 -44.68
CA ASN A 841 -18.37 -5.42 -43.40
C ASN A 841 -17.15 -5.63 -42.49
N THR A 842 -16.01 -4.99 -42.78
CA THR A 842 -14.79 -5.02 -41.97
C THR A 842 -14.61 -3.69 -41.26
N THR A 843 -14.37 -3.73 -39.94
CA THR A 843 -14.05 -2.52 -39.18
C THR A 843 -12.71 -1.96 -39.62
N THR A 844 -12.70 -0.68 -39.97
CA THR A 844 -11.55 0.06 -40.47
C THR A 844 -11.30 1.25 -39.57
N LEU A 845 -10.04 1.48 -39.17
CA LEU A 845 -9.65 2.69 -38.47
C LEU A 845 -9.32 3.78 -39.49
N VAL A 846 -9.91 4.96 -39.35
CA VAL A 846 -9.62 6.13 -40.20
C VAL A 846 -9.11 7.25 -39.31
N VAL A 847 -8.01 7.89 -39.74
CA VAL A 847 -7.45 9.06 -39.07
C VAL A 847 -7.33 10.19 -40.09
N LEU A 848 -7.92 11.33 -39.77
CA LEU A 848 -7.87 12.57 -40.54
C LEU A 848 -7.00 13.58 -39.79
N LYS A 849 -6.05 14.24 -40.46
CA LYS A 849 -5.33 15.40 -39.93
C LYS A 849 -5.74 16.65 -40.70
N TYR A 850 -5.99 17.74 -39.98
CA TYR A 850 -6.11 19.08 -40.53
C TYR A 850 -4.92 19.92 -40.06
N GLN A 851 -4.23 20.56 -40.99
CA GLN A 851 -3.07 21.40 -40.70
C GLN A 851 -3.31 22.82 -41.22
N PHE A 852 -3.30 23.78 -40.29
CA PHE A 852 -3.34 25.20 -40.59
C PHE A 852 -1.97 25.67 -41.09
N VAL A 853 -1.93 26.26 -42.27
CA VAL A 853 -0.72 26.81 -42.90
C VAL A 853 -0.95 28.27 -43.19
N ALA A 854 0.02 29.12 -42.83
CA ALA A 854 -0.08 30.56 -43.08
C ALA A 854 -0.18 30.87 -44.58
N GLY A 855 -1.28 31.49 -44.99
CA GLY A 855 -1.57 31.85 -46.37
C GLY A 855 -3.07 31.84 -46.66
N GLU A 856 -3.43 32.06 -47.92
CA GLU A 856 -4.80 31.93 -48.42
C GLU A 856 -4.89 30.65 -49.25
N SER A 857 -5.71 29.69 -48.82
CA SER A 857 -5.90 28.39 -49.49
C SER A 857 -4.70 27.43 -49.40
N THR A 858 -3.90 27.53 -48.34
CA THR A 858 -2.66 26.77 -48.11
C THR A 858 -2.81 25.62 -47.12
N ASP A 859 -3.93 25.51 -46.42
CA ASP A 859 -4.15 24.42 -45.45
C ASP A 859 -4.09 23.04 -46.11
N ILE A 860 -3.70 22.05 -45.29
CA ILE A 860 -3.45 20.67 -45.74
C ILE A 860 -4.35 19.72 -44.99
N VAL A 861 -4.95 18.76 -45.71
CA VAL A 861 -5.65 17.62 -45.10
C VAL A 861 -4.94 16.32 -45.44
N LYS A 862 -4.79 15.44 -44.45
CA LYS A 862 -4.15 14.14 -44.61
C LYS A 862 -5.04 13.03 -44.07
N LEU A 863 -4.99 11.86 -44.70
CA LEU A 863 -5.78 10.70 -44.31
C LEU A 863 -4.89 9.45 -44.18
N TRP A 864 -5.12 8.70 -43.11
CA TRP A 864 -4.62 7.34 -42.91
C TRP A 864 -5.80 6.39 -42.80
N VAL A 865 -5.62 5.17 -43.30
CA VAL A 865 -6.62 4.10 -43.22
C VAL A 865 -5.90 2.84 -42.74
N ASN A 866 -6.41 2.27 -41.65
CA ASN A 866 -5.77 1.22 -40.85
C ASN A 866 -4.30 1.53 -40.49
N PRO A 867 -4.01 2.71 -39.90
CA PRO A 867 -2.67 2.95 -39.39
C PRO A 867 -2.37 1.95 -38.26
N VAL A 868 -1.14 1.44 -38.23
CA VAL A 868 -0.62 0.65 -37.11
C VAL A 868 -0.06 1.64 -36.07
N GLY A 869 -0.32 1.43 -34.77
CA GLY A 869 0.04 2.35 -33.68
C GLY A 869 1.53 2.70 -33.61
N GLY A 870 1.88 3.80 -32.94
CA GLY A 870 3.26 4.31 -32.79
C GLY A 870 3.38 5.79 -33.16
N THR A 871 4.58 6.25 -33.53
CA THR A 871 4.80 7.62 -34.04
C THR A 871 4.02 7.89 -35.32
N GLU A 872 3.59 9.13 -35.58
CA GLU A 872 2.86 9.54 -36.80
C GLU A 872 3.52 8.98 -38.08
N PRO A 873 2.91 8.01 -38.79
CA PRO A 873 3.47 7.45 -40.01
C PRO A 873 3.21 8.37 -41.20
N ALA A 874 3.88 8.11 -42.33
CA ALA A 874 3.60 8.84 -43.57
C ALA A 874 2.12 8.72 -43.97
N ALA A 875 1.50 9.85 -44.35
CA ALA A 875 0.11 9.89 -44.77
C ALA A 875 -0.13 9.07 -46.03
N LEU A 876 -1.23 8.31 -46.04
CA LEU A 876 -1.63 7.54 -47.21
C LEU A 876 -2.18 8.46 -48.30
N LEU A 877 -2.97 9.47 -47.90
CA LEU A 877 -3.45 10.53 -48.78
C LEU A 877 -3.09 11.89 -48.17
N GLU A 878 -2.72 12.82 -49.04
CA GLU A 878 -2.55 14.24 -48.73
C GLU A 878 -3.27 15.04 -49.81
N GLN A 879 -4.01 16.08 -49.41
CA GLN A 879 -4.67 16.96 -50.35
C GLN A 879 -4.54 18.42 -49.95
N THR A 880 -4.22 19.23 -50.95
CA THR A 880 -4.25 20.69 -50.91
C THR A 880 -5.15 21.13 -52.05
N ASP A 881 -6.28 21.77 -51.75
CA ASP A 881 -7.13 22.35 -52.79
C ASP A 881 -7.17 23.88 -52.69
N ALA A 882 -7.62 24.54 -53.75
CA ALA A 882 -7.65 26.01 -53.85
C ALA A 882 -8.87 26.64 -53.14
N THR A 883 -9.59 25.91 -52.28
CA THR A 883 -10.69 26.51 -51.50
C THR A 883 -10.13 27.36 -50.36
N THR A 884 -10.78 28.49 -50.08
CA THR A 884 -10.39 29.41 -49.00
C THR A 884 -10.32 28.68 -47.65
N ASP A 885 -9.24 28.91 -46.93
CA ASP A 885 -9.02 28.30 -45.62
C ASP A 885 -10.03 28.82 -44.60
N PRO A 886 -10.53 27.96 -43.69
CA PRO A 886 -11.39 28.39 -42.60
C PRO A 886 -10.59 29.21 -41.58
N VAL A 887 -11.22 30.25 -41.01
CA VAL A 887 -10.61 31.04 -39.91
C VAL A 887 -10.42 30.19 -38.65
N ASN A 888 -11.35 29.25 -38.42
CA ASN A 888 -11.31 28.32 -37.32
C ASN A 888 -12.03 27.02 -37.67
N LEU A 889 -11.71 25.96 -36.92
CA LEU A 889 -12.44 24.70 -36.91
C LEU A 889 -12.74 24.32 -35.46
N GLY A 890 -13.98 23.94 -35.18
CA GLY A 890 -14.45 23.62 -33.83
C GLY A 890 -15.62 22.63 -33.81
N SER A 891 -15.95 22.01 -34.94
CA SER A 891 -17.00 20.99 -35.02
C SER A 891 -16.60 19.82 -35.90
N VAL A 892 -17.06 18.64 -35.50
CA VAL A 892 -17.03 17.39 -36.28
C VAL A 892 -18.46 16.98 -36.59
N ALA A 893 -18.72 16.52 -37.81
CA ALA A 893 -20.07 16.26 -38.29
C ALA A 893 -20.17 14.92 -38.99
N PHE A 894 -21.30 14.25 -38.77
CA PHE A 894 -21.71 13.03 -39.44
C PHE A 894 -22.83 13.34 -40.42
N ARG A 895 -22.70 12.82 -41.64
CA ARG A 895 -23.60 13.13 -42.75
C ARG A 895 -24.18 11.88 -43.38
N GLN A 896 -25.50 11.86 -43.57
CA GLN A 896 -26.22 10.72 -44.14
C GLN A 896 -26.40 10.80 -45.67
N GLY A 897 -26.12 11.96 -46.28
CA GLY A 897 -26.00 12.13 -47.73
C GLY A 897 -27.26 11.78 -48.55
N GLY A 898 -27.09 11.71 -49.89
CA GLY A 898 -28.19 11.48 -50.84
C GLY A 898 -28.37 10.00 -51.24
N ALA A 899 -29.60 9.60 -51.59
CA ALA A 899 -29.96 8.20 -51.91
C ALA A 899 -29.21 7.53 -53.06
N SER A 900 -28.66 8.30 -53.99
CA SER A 900 -27.89 7.78 -55.11
C SER A 900 -26.39 7.67 -54.84
N THR A 901 -25.88 8.24 -53.74
CA THR A 901 -24.44 8.42 -53.51
C THR A 901 -23.96 7.91 -52.14
N ALA A 902 -24.77 8.08 -51.09
CA ALA A 902 -24.40 7.76 -49.72
C ALA A 902 -24.17 6.26 -49.47
N ALA A 903 -23.23 5.96 -48.58
CA ALA A 903 -22.99 4.63 -48.07
C ALA A 903 -23.88 4.32 -46.86
N THR A 904 -24.15 3.04 -46.64
CA THR A 904 -24.70 2.53 -45.37
C THR A 904 -23.52 2.06 -44.53
N LEU A 905 -23.33 2.67 -43.35
CA LEU A 905 -22.17 2.39 -42.50
C LEU A 905 -22.46 2.64 -41.02
N ARG A 906 -21.55 2.17 -40.17
CA ARG A 906 -21.53 2.42 -38.73
C ARG A 906 -20.25 3.12 -38.35
N LEU A 907 -20.31 4.04 -37.39
CA LEU A 907 -19.18 4.78 -36.85
C LEU A 907 -19.02 4.53 -35.36
N ASP A 908 -17.80 4.50 -34.86
CA ASP A 908 -17.52 4.29 -33.44
C ASP A 908 -16.18 4.92 -33.02
N GLY A 909 -15.94 5.03 -31.71
CA GLY A 909 -14.66 5.36 -31.11
C GLY A 909 -14.09 6.68 -31.61
N LEU A 910 -14.91 7.74 -31.68
CA LEU A 910 -14.48 9.04 -32.19
C LEU A 910 -13.50 9.69 -31.22
N ARG A 911 -12.33 10.12 -31.68
CA ARG A 911 -11.37 10.94 -30.90
C ARG A 911 -10.83 12.12 -31.71
N ILE A 912 -10.60 13.24 -31.05
CA ILE A 912 -10.06 14.47 -31.63
C ILE A 912 -8.97 15.02 -30.72
N GLY A 913 -7.77 15.27 -31.21
CA GLY A 913 -6.64 15.70 -30.37
C GLY A 913 -5.57 16.46 -31.15
N SER A 914 -4.68 17.13 -30.44
CA SER A 914 -3.56 17.89 -31.01
C SER A 914 -2.40 17.01 -31.48
N ASP A 915 -2.33 15.77 -30.99
CA ASP A 915 -1.23 14.86 -31.24
C ASP A 915 -1.72 13.47 -31.68
N TRP A 916 -0.92 12.80 -32.50
CA TRP A 916 -1.21 11.50 -33.10
C TRP A 916 -1.47 10.42 -32.05
N LEU A 917 -0.67 10.36 -30.99
CA LEU A 917 -0.78 9.36 -29.94
C LEU A 917 -2.08 9.52 -29.15
N LEU A 918 -2.59 10.74 -29.01
CA LEU A 918 -3.84 11.03 -28.30
C LEU A 918 -5.06 10.47 -29.03
N VAL A 919 -5.00 10.40 -30.37
CA VAL A 919 -6.13 9.94 -31.18
C VAL A 919 -6.01 8.48 -31.59
N VAL A 920 -4.81 7.96 -31.83
CA VAL A 920 -4.61 6.57 -32.27
C VAL A 920 -4.26 5.62 -31.11
N GLY A 921 -3.54 6.12 -30.09
CA GLY A 921 -2.97 5.33 -29.00
C GLY A 921 -1.46 5.14 -29.11
N ASN A 922 -0.81 5.02 -27.94
CA ASN A 922 0.60 4.65 -27.83
C ASN A 922 0.72 3.13 -27.63
N PRO A 923 1.38 2.38 -28.53
CA PRO A 923 1.69 0.97 -28.28
C PRO A 923 2.77 0.76 -27.21
N GLU A 924 3.36 1.81 -26.62
CA GLU A 924 4.43 1.66 -25.62
C GLU A 924 4.00 1.10 -24.26
N LEU A 925 2.72 0.77 -24.03
CA LEU A 925 2.31 -0.05 -22.88
C LEU A 925 1.53 -1.29 -23.31
N VAL A 926 2.17 -2.15 -24.09
CA VAL A 926 1.83 -3.57 -23.99
C VAL A 926 3.12 -4.36 -23.73
N PRO A 927 3.29 -4.94 -22.53
CA PRO A 927 4.36 -5.90 -22.29
C PRO A 927 4.11 -7.08 -23.24
N VAL A 928 4.97 -7.23 -24.25
CA VAL A 928 4.92 -8.24 -25.33
C VAL A 928 3.55 -8.44 -25.99
N GLU A 929 3.44 -8.05 -27.27
CA GLU A 929 2.25 -8.42 -28.05
C GLU A 929 2.35 -9.89 -28.50
N LEU A 930 1.65 -10.76 -27.79
CA LEU A 930 1.59 -12.18 -28.10
C LEU A 930 0.60 -12.42 -29.25
N SER A 931 1.12 -12.54 -30.46
CA SER A 931 0.33 -12.72 -31.69
C SER A 931 -0.27 -14.13 -31.85
N LEU A 932 0.30 -15.13 -31.18
CA LEU A 932 -0.17 -16.52 -31.22
C LEU A 932 0.27 -17.25 -29.95
N PHE A 933 -0.63 -18.02 -29.33
CA PHE A 933 -0.28 -19.06 -28.36
C PHE A 933 -1.13 -20.29 -28.66
N GLU A 934 -0.50 -21.42 -28.95
CA GLU A 934 -1.19 -22.66 -29.26
C GLU A 934 -0.55 -23.84 -28.53
N ALA A 935 -1.40 -24.79 -28.14
CA ALA A 935 -1.01 -26.06 -27.57
C ALA A 935 -1.51 -27.19 -28.47
N SER A 936 -0.63 -28.13 -28.78
CA SER A 936 -0.98 -29.31 -29.57
C SER A 936 -0.45 -30.58 -28.90
N VAL A 937 -1.31 -31.60 -28.83
CA VAL A 937 -0.95 -32.89 -28.23
C VAL A 937 -0.21 -33.73 -29.27
N THR A 938 0.99 -34.21 -28.93
CA THR A 938 1.78 -35.13 -29.75
C THR A 938 2.25 -36.30 -28.89
N GLY A 939 1.57 -37.46 -28.99
CA GLY A 939 1.88 -38.63 -28.16
C GLY A 939 1.70 -38.37 -26.66
N SER A 940 2.75 -38.60 -25.86
CA SER A 940 2.79 -38.34 -24.41
C SER A 940 3.32 -36.94 -24.05
N SER A 941 3.28 -35.98 -24.99
CA SER A 941 3.76 -34.62 -24.76
C SER A 941 2.81 -33.58 -25.34
N VAL A 942 2.86 -32.37 -24.80
CA VAL A 942 2.16 -31.20 -25.34
C VAL A 942 3.20 -30.24 -25.87
N SER A 943 3.11 -29.91 -27.16
CA SER A 943 3.93 -28.88 -27.78
C SER A 943 3.20 -27.55 -27.68
N LEU A 944 3.82 -26.61 -26.98
CA LEU A 944 3.40 -25.22 -26.87
C LEU A 944 4.22 -24.39 -27.85
N ASN A 945 3.54 -23.64 -28.71
CA ASN A 945 4.17 -22.73 -29.65
C ASN A 945 3.57 -21.34 -29.46
N TRP A 946 4.41 -20.31 -29.41
CA TRP A 946 3.93 -18.93 -29.39
C TRP A 946 4.80 -18.02 -30.24
N VAL A 947 4.19 -16.92 -30.67
CA VAL A 947 4.83 -15.90 -31.48
C VAL A 947 4.58 -14.54 -30.86
N THR A 948 5.65 -13.80 -30.62
CA THR A 948 5.62 -12.40 -30.20
C THR A 948 5.78 -11.51 -31.43
N ALA A 949 4.92 -10.52 -31.60
CA ALA A 949 5.08 -9.51 -32.63
C ALA A 949 6.16 -8.50 -32.24
N THR A 950 6.23 -8.19 -30.94
CA THR A 950 7.23 -7.31 -30.31
C THR A 950 7.52 -7.80 -28.89
N GLU A 951 8.68 -7.44 -28.35
CA GLU A 951 9.08 -7.65 -26.97
C GLU A 951 9.73 -6.38 -26.43
N THR A 952 9.45 -6.04 -25.18
CA THR A 952 10.07 -4.90 -24.50
C THR A 952 10.44 -5.37 -23.10
N ASN A 953 11.70 -5.17 -22.70
CA ASN A 953 12.21 -5.54 -21.39
C ASN A 953 12.05 -7.03 -21.02
N ASN A 954 11.73 -7.91 -21.97
CA ASN A 954 11.33 -9.28 -21.73
C ASN A 954 12.53 -10.17 -21.36
N SER A 955 12.61 -10.56 -20.09
CA SER A 955 13.57 -11.55 -19.59
C SER A 955 13.23 -12.96 -20.11
N GLY A 956 11.93 -13.26 -20.24
CA GLY A 956 11.42 -14.48 -20.85
C GLY A 956 10.09 -14.94 -20.30
N PHE A 957 9.70 -16.16 -20.66
CA PHE A 957 8.38 -16.71 -20.37
C PHE A 957 8.47 -17.87 -19.37
N GLU A 958 7.87 -17.74 -18.19
CA GLU A 958 7.57 -18.90 -17.35
C GLU A 958 6.39 -19.65 -17.97
N VAL A 959 6.61 -20.92 -18.33
CA VAL A 959 5.55 -21.76 -18.85
C VAL A 959 4.86 -22.42 -17.67
N GLU A 960 3.57 -22.17 -17.50
CA GLU A 960 2.77 -22.72 -16.42
C GLU A 960 1.71 -23.68 -16.95
N ARG A 961 1.49 -24.77 -16.21
CA ARG A 961 0.46 -25.77 -16.47
C ARG A 961 -0.51 -25.85 -15.30
N ASN A 962 -1.80 -25.90 -15.61
CA ASN A 962 -2.84 -26.22 -14.65
C ASN A 962 -3.18 -27.71 -14.71
N ILE A 963 -3.16 -28.37 -13.55
CA ILE A 963 -3.75 -29.69 -13.37
C ILE A 963 -4.76 -29.60 -12.22
N ASN A 964 -6.03 -29.92 -12.47
CA ASN A 964 -7.11 -29.97 -11.47
C ASN A 964 -7.27 -28.68 -10.63
N GLY A 965 -7.06 -27.51 -11.24
CA GLY A 965 -7.22 -26.21 -10.59
C GLY A 965 -5.97 -25.63 -9.94
N SER A 966 -4.81 -26.30 -10.05
CA SER A 966 -3.53 -25.82 -9.50
C SER A 966 -2.52 -25.56 -10.62
N TRP A 967 -2.03 -24.31 -10.69
CA TRP A 967 -0.97 -23.88 -11.61
C TRP A 967 0.41 -24.24 -11.06
N ALA A 968 1.26 -24.79 -11.92
CA ALA A 968 2.67 -25.05 -11.62
C ALA A 968 3.55 -24.58 -12.76
N LYS A 969 4.65 -23.89 -12.43
CA LYS A 969 5.73 -23.58 -13.38
C LYS A 969 6.41 -24.88 -13.82
N ILE A 970 6.37 -25.15 -15.12
CA ILE A 970 6.97 -26.35 -15.74
C ILE A 970 8.23 -26.03 -16.56
N GLY A 971 8.48 -24.75 -16.86
CA GLY A 971 9.68 -24.33 -17.56
C GLY A 971 9.86 -22.82 -17.62
N PHE A 972 11.00 -22.40 -18.17
CA PHE A 972 11.27 -21.01 -18.52
C PHE A 972 11.94 -20.96 -19.89
N VAL A 973 11.51 -20.06 -20.75
CA VAL A 973 12.11 -19.82 -22.07
C VAL A 973 12.56 -18.36 -22.15
N SER A 974 13.87 -18.13 -22.28
CA SER A 974 14.44 -16.78 -22.34
C SER A 974 13.91 -15.98 -23.53
N GLY A 975 13.51 -14.74 -23.27
CA GLY A 975 13.07 -13.78 -24.27
C GLY A 975 14.24 -13.16 -25.04
N LYS A 976 13.94 -12.20 -25.92
CA LYS A 976 14.92 -11.39 -26.65
C LYS A 976 15.19 -10.03 -26.00
N GLY A 977 14.66 -9.78 -24.80
CA GLY A 977 14.74 -8.48 -24.16
C GLY A 977 13.83 -7.47 -24.83
N THR A 978 14.41 -6.54 -25.58
CA THR A 978 13.66 -5.56 -26.35
C THR A 978 13.88 -5.78 -27.84
N THR A 979 12.84 -6.18 -28.57
CA THR A 979 12.86 -6.36 -30.02
C THR A 979 11.51 -6.03 -30.65
N SER A 980 11.53 -5.38 -31.81
CA SER A 980 10.33 -5.17 -32.64
C SER A 980 10.21 -6.20 -33.77
N GLU A 981 11.08 -7.22 -33.79
CA GLU A 981 11.07 -8.30 -34.76
C GLU A 981 10.22 -9.46 -34.25
N ILE A 982 9.45 -10.07 -35.15
CA ILE A 982 8.65 -11.25 -34.83
C ILE A 982 9.56 -12.36 -34.31
N SER A 983 9.29 -12.84 -33.10
CA SER A 983 10.05 -13.94 -32.48
C SER A 983 9.14 -15.13 -32.22
N SER A 984 9.62 -16.32 -32.59
CA SER A 984 8.88 -17.57 -32.40
C SER A 984 9.55 -18.43 -31.36
N TYR A 985 8.74 -19.03 -30.49
CA TYR A 985 9.16 -19.83 -29.36
C TYR A 985 8.42 -21.15 -29.33
N GLN A 986 9.08 -22.15 -28.75
CA GLN A 986 8.52 -23.47 -28.55
C GLN A 986 8.94 -24.01 -27.18
N PHE A 987 7.99 -24.68 -26.53
CA PHE A 987 8.24 -25.44 -25.31
C PHE A 987 7.51 -26.78 -25.38
N THR A 988 8.16 -27.87 -24.97
CA THR A 988 7.57 -29.20 -24.94
C THR A 988 7.38 -29.65 -23.50
N ASP A 989 6.12 -29.84 -23.11
CA ASP A 989 5.76 -30.44 -21.83
C ASP A 989 5.68 -31.97 -21.97
N ASN A 990 6.56 -32.69 -21.27
CA ASN A 990 6.58 -34.14 -21.27
C ASN A 990 5.71 -34.69 -20.13
N LEU A 991 4.61 -35.36 -20.48
CA LEU A 991 3.62 -35.87 -19.53
C LEU A 991 3.92 -37.30 -19.05
N THR A 992 5.08 -37.86 -19.40
CA THR A 992 5.47 -39.22 -19.01
C THR A 992 5.52 -39.34 -17.48
N GLY A 993 4.70 -40.25 -16.92
CA GLY A 993 4.61 -40.48 -15.47
C GLY A 993 3.50 -39.68 -14.75
N LEU A 994 2.76 -38.82 -15.44
CA LEU A 994 1.60 -38.12 -14.88
C LEU A 994 0.31 -38.90 -15.15
N THR A 995 -0.48 -39.17 -14.11
CA THR A 995 -1.83 -39.75 -14.27
C THR A 995 -2.83 -38.62 -14.41
N LEU A 996 -3.23 -38.33 -15.66
CA LEU A 996 -4.11 -37.20 -15.99
C LEU A 996 -5.47 -37.71 -16.50
N LYS A 997 -6.56 -37.14 -15.97
CA LYS A 997 -7.93 -37.30 -16.48
C LYS A 997 -8.52 -35.91 -16.65
N GLY A 998 -8.83 -35.53 -17.89
CA GLY A 998 -9.53 -34.28 -18.20
C GLY A 998 -8.69 -33.28 -18.99
N GLU A 999 -9.14 -32.03 -18.95
CA GLU A 999 -8.56 -30.88 -19.65
C GLU A 999 -7.25 -30.43 -18.98
N LEU A 1000 -6.21 -30.19 -19.77
CA LEU A 1000 -4.99 -29.50 -19.34
C LEU A 1000 -5.05 -28.06 -19.85
N SER A 1001 -4.81 -27.09 -18.97
CA SER A 1001 -4.64 -25.68 -19.36
C SER A 1001 -3.18 -25.27 -19.26
N TYR A 1002 -2.74 -24.43 -20.19
CA TYR A 1002 -1.43 -23.81 -20.19
C TYR A 1002 -1.56 -22.29 -20.28
N ARG A 1003 -0.64 -21.58 -19.64
CA ARG A 1003 -0.47 -20.13 -19.80
C ARG A 1003 1.01 -19.78 -19.76
N LEU A 1004 1.36 -18.64 -20.34
CA LEU A 1004 2.68 -18.06 -20.24
C LEU A 1004 2.63 -16.94 -19.21
N LYS A 1005 3.61 -16.87 -18.33
CA LYS A 1005 3.90 -15.71 -17.50
C LYS A 1005 5.14 -15.05 -18.09
N GLN A 1006 4.96 -14.02 -18.88
CA GLN A 1006 6.06 -13.19 -19.34
C GLN A 1006 6.65 -12.44 -18.15
N VAL A 1007 7.96 -12.48 -17.98
CA VAL A 1007 8.70 -11.81 -16.91
C VAL A 1007 9.67 -10.84 -17.55
N ASP A 1008 9.68 -9.60 -17.05
CA ASP A 1008 10.59 -8.56 -17.52
C ASP A 1008 11.87 -8.52 -16.67
N PHE A 1009 12.92 -7.82 -17.13
CA PHE A 1009 14.20 -7.75 -16.41
C PHE A 1009 14.10 -7.01 -15.07
N ASP A 1010 13.08 -6.17 -14.88
CA ASP A 1010 12.77 -5.50 -13.63
C ASP A 1010 11.92 -6.34 -12.65
N GLY A 1011 11.51 -7.54 -13.07
CA GLY A 1011 10.72 -8.47 -12.26
C GLY A 1011 9.21 -8.29 -12.36
N THR A 1012 8.72 -7.31 -13.12
CA THR A 1012 7.29 -7.24 -13.49
C THR A 1012 6.91 -8.41 -14.39
N PHE A 1013 5.61 -8.74 -14.45
CA PHE A 1013 5.15 -9.86 -15.26
C PHE A 1013 3.72 -9.69 -15.76
N ALA A 1014 3.40 -10.35 -16.88
CA ALA A 1014 2.06 -10.44 -17.46
C ALA A 1014 1.72 -11.89 -17.82
N TYR A 1015 0.43 -12.27 -17.72
CA TYR A 1015 -0.03 -13.60 -18.13
C TYR A 1015 -0.66 -13.57 -19.52
N SER A 1016 -0.40 -14.60 -20.33
CA SER A 1016 -1.13 -14.85 -21.57
C SER A 1016 -2.55 -15.36 -21.30
N GLN A 1017 -3.39 -15.37 -22.35
CA GLN A 1017 -4.60 -16.18 -22.37
C GLN A 1017 -4.28 -17.66 -22.14
N GLU A 1018 -5.24 -18.40 -21.59
CA GLU A 1018 -5.11 -19.84 -21.36
C GLU A 1018 -5.40 -20.62 -22.65
N VAL A 1019 -4.53 -21.59 -22.98
CA VAL A 1019 -4.80 -22.57 -24.03
C VAL A 1019 -5.08 -23.92 -23.40
N LYS A 1020 -6.11 -24.59 -23.90
CA LYS A 1020 -6.64 -25.84 -23.34
C LYS A 1020 -6.43 -26.98 -24.32
N VAL A 1021 -6.03 -28.13 -23.81
CA VAL A 1021 -5.97 -29.37 -24.58
C VAL A 1021 -6.70 -30.49 -23.85
N GLU A 1022 -7.55 -31.19 -24.60
CA GLU A 1022 -8.22 -32.40 -24.14
C GLU A 1022 -7.25 -33.57 -24.22
N PHE A 1023 -6.86 -34.13 -23.08
CA PHE A 1023 -5.89 -35.22 -23.01
C PHE A 1023 -6.59 -36.54 -22.69
N SER A 1024 -6.99 -37.28 -23.74
CA SER A 1024 -7.76 -38.53 -23.58
C SER A 1024 -6.86 -39.73 -23.26
N SER A 1025 -6.87 -40.12 -21.98
CA SER A 1025 -6.48 -41.40 -21.38
C SER A 1025 -5.10 -41.99 -21.76
N ILE A 1026 -4.11 -41.74 -20.91
CA ILE A 1026 -3.04 -42.73 -20.68
C ILE A 1026 -3.68 -43.90 -19.91
N VAL A 1027 -3.56 -45.10 -20.46
CA VAL A 1027 -3.85 -46.33 -19.73
C VAL A 1027 -2.74 -46.54 -18.71
N SER A 1028 -3.08 -46.50 -17.42
CA SER A 1028 -2.10 -46.54 -16.32
C SER A 1028 -1.52 -47.93 -16.07
N ASP A 1029 -2.25 -48.96 -16.48
CA ASP A 1029 -1.94 -50.35 -16.17
C ASP A 1029 -2.11 -51.24 -17.40
N PHE A 1030 -1.33 -52.32 -17.46
CA PHE A 1030 -1.60 -53.42 -18.37
C PHE A 1030 -2.93 -54.07 -18.00
N ALA A 1031 -3.81 -54.29 -18.99
CA ALA A 1031 -5.03 -55.05 -18.76
C ALA A 1031 -5.46 -55.83 -20.00
N LEU A 1032 -5.89 -57.07 -19.80
CA LEU A 1032 -6.62 -57.87 -20.77
C LEU A 1032 -8.08 -57.97 -20.32
N GLU A 1033 -9.02 -57.44 -21.11
CA GLU A 1033 -10.44 -57.49 -20.78
C GLU A 1033 -11.06 -58.85 -21.13
N GLN A 1034 -12.22 -59.14 -20.55
CA GLN A 1034 -13.02 -60.30 -20.95
C GLN A 1034 -13.55 -60.10 -22.37
N ASN A 1035 -13.37 -61.10 -23.24
CA ASN A 1035 -13.90 -61.05 -24.60
C ASN A 1035 -15.43 -60.86 -24.58
N TYR A 1036 -15.96 -60.09 -25.52
CA TYR A 1036 -17.41 -59.85 -25.62
C TYR A 1036 -17.90 -59.98 -27.08
N PRO A 1037 -18.97 -60.75 -27.32
CA PRO A 1037 -19.70 -61.60 -26.37
C PRO A 1037 -18.87 -62.81 -25.86
N ASN A 1038 -19.24 -63.40 -24.71
CA ASN A 1038 -18.71 -64.68 -24.21
C ASN A 1038 -19.80 -65.43 -23.38
N PRO A 1039 -20.34 -66.59 -23.82
CA PRO A 1039 -19.99 -67.34 -25.04
C PRO A 1039 -20.22 -66.54 -26.33
N PHE A 1040 -19.50 -66.88 -27.39
CA PHE A 1040 -19.59 -66.21 -28.70
C PHE A 1040 -19.89 -67.20 -29.83
N ASN A 1041 -20.47 -66.70 -30.93
CA ASN A 1041 -20.82 -67.48 -32.12
C ASN A 1041 -20.76 -66.63 -33.40
N PRO A 1042 -19.89 -66.94 -34.38
CA PRO A 1042 -18.55 -67.47 -34.20
C PRO A 1042 -17.52 -66.35 -33.94
N VAL A 1043 -17.94 -65.08 -33.84
CA VAL A 1043 -17.03 -63.92 -33.70
C VAL A 1043 -17.15 -63.24 -32.33
N THR A 1044 -16.01 -62.84 -31.75
CA THR A 1044 -15.93 -62.05 -30.51
C THR A 1044 -14.87 -60.96 -30.62
N LYS A 1045 -14.92 -59.96 -29.74
CA LYS A 1045 -13.88 -58.93 -29.63
C LYS A 1045 -13.09 -59.10 -28.33
N ILE A 1046 -11.78 -59.00 -28.42
CA ILE A 1046 -10.85 -59.03 -27.29
C ILE A 1046 -10.22 -57.64 -27.19
N THR A 1047 -10.43 -56.99 -26.04
CA THR A 1047 -9.89 -55.66 -25.75
C THR A 1047 -8.74 -55.79 -24.76
N TYR A 1048 -7.66 -55.05 -24.98
CA TYR A 1048 -6.54 -54.98 -24.04
C TYR A 1048 -5.90 -53.59 -24.08
N GLN A 1049 -5.09 -53.28 -23.09
CA GLN A 1049 -4.35 -52.02 -23.01
C GLN A 1049 -2.93 -52.24 -22.49
N ILE A 1050 -2.01 -51.43 -23.00
CA ILE A 1050 -0.60 -51.40 -22.61
C ILE A 1050 -0.23 -49.98 -22.17
N PRO A 1051 0.35 -49.78 -20.97
CA PRO A 1051 0.69 -48.46 -20.45
C PRO A 1051 2.01 -47.91 -21.01
N VAL A 1052 2.82 -48.77 -21.62
CA VAL A 1052 4.12 -48.45 -22.23
C VAL A 1052 4.25 -49.14 -23.58
N ASP A 1053 5.05 -48.55 -24.47
CA ASP A 1053 5.40 -49.13 -25.76
C ASP A 1053 6.06 -50.50 -25.55
N ALA A 1054 5.45 -51.55 -26.11
CA ALA A 1054 5.89 -52.92 -25.90
C ALA A 1054 5.62 -53.79 -27.12
N ARG A 1055 6.39 -54.88 -27.25
CA ARG A 1055 6.04 -55.95 -28.17
C ARG A 1055 4.89 -56.75 -27.57
N VAL A 1056 3.74 -56.72 -28.23
CA VAL A 1056 2.51 -57.38 -27.81
C VAL A 1056 2.32 -58.67 -28.59
N GLU A 1057 2.14 -59.78 -27.88
CA GLU A 1057 1.69 -61.05 -28.43
C GLU A 1057 0.35 -61.45 -27.80
N LEU A 1058 -0.70 -61.53 -28.62
CA LEU A 1058 -2.02 -62.01 -28.23
C LEU A 1058 -2.32 -63.32 -28.97
N SER A 1059 -2.38 -64.42 -28.23
CA SER A 1059 -2.50 -65.78 -28.78
C SER A 1059 -3.72 -66.51 -28.23
N VAL A 1060 -4.35 -67.37 -29.03
CA VAL A 1060 -5.46 -68.25 -28.61
C VAL A 1060 -4.99 -69.70 -28.59
N TYR A 1061 -5.35 -70.44 -27.55
CA TYR A 1061 -4.97 -71.83 -27.28
C TYR A 1061 -6.20 -72.72 -27.05
N SER A 1062 -6.09 -73.99 -27.42
CA SER A 1062 -7.08 -75.03 -27.11
C SER A 1062 -7.00 -75.46 -25.64
N ILE A 1063 -7.99 -76.23 -25.16
CA ILE A 1063 -7.99 -76.76 -23.78
C ILE A 1063 -6.79 -77.68 -23.47
N SER A 1064 -6.17 -78.26 -24.51
CA SER A 1064 -4.96 -79.10 -24.39
C SER A 1064 -3.65 -78.29 -24.37
N GLY A 1065 -3.74 -76.96 -24.51
CA GLY A 1065 -2.58 -76.06 -24.56
C GLY A 1065 -1.98 -75.88 -25.96
N GLU A 1066 -2.58 -76.46 -27.00
CA GLU A 1066 -2.14 -76.26 -28.38
C GLU A 1066 -2.45 -74.83 -28.85
N LEU A 1067 -1.46 -74.16 -29.46
CA LEU A 1067 -1.63 -72.82 -30.04
C LEU A 1067 -2.54 -72.92 -31.27
N VAL A 1068 -3.68 -72.25 -31.22
CA VAL A 1068 -4.66 -72.21 -32.31
C VAL A 1068 -4.33 -71.11 -33.30
N THR A 1069 -4.06 -69.90 -32.82
CA THR A 1069 -3.65 -68.76 -33.67
C THR A 1069 -3.00 -67.65 -32.84
N ASN A 1070 -2.17 -66.84 -33.49
CA ASN A 1070 -1.71 -65.55 -32.99
C ASN A 1070 -2.56 -64.43 -33.63
N LEU A 1071 -3.27 -63.68 -32.79
CA LEU A 1071 -4.10 -62.56 -33.21
C LEU A 1071 -3.28 -61.28 -33.38
N VAL A 1072 -2.24 -61.12 -32.56
CA VAL A 1072 -1.31 -59.99 -32.60
C VAL A 1072 0.09 -60.50 -32.27
N ASN A 1073 1.10 -60.04 -33.00
CA ASN A 1073 2.52 -60.24 -32.67
C ASN A 1073 3.35 -59.10 -33.29
N GLU A 1074 3.25 -57.92 -32.71
CA GLU A 1074 3.92 -56.71 -33.23
C GLU A 1074 4.30 -55.75 -32.10
N PHE A 1075 5.09 -54.73 -32.43
CA PHE A 1075 5.39 -53.65 -31.50
C PHE A 1075 4.25 -52.64 -31.53
N GLN A 1076 3.63 -52.38 -30.37
CA GLN A 1076 2.50 -51.46 -30.23
C GLN A 1076 2.85 -50.34 -29.26
N GLN A 1077 2.40 -49.13 -29.56
CA GLN A 1077 2.58 -47.97 -28.68
C GLN A 1077 1.63 -48.04 -27.49
N THR A 1078 1.90 -47.29 -26.43
CA THR A 1078 0.98 -47.15 -25.29
C THR A 1078 -0.45 -46.82 -25.77
N GLY A 1079 -1.44 -47.54 -25.26
CA GLY A 1079 -2.82 -47.39 -25.74
C GLY A 1079 -3.72 -48.59 -25.48
N LYS A 1080 -4.99 -48.43 -25.87
CA LYS A 1080 -6.05 -49.45 -25.77
C LYS A 1080 -6.39 -49.98 -27.16
N TYR A 1081 -6.35 -51.30 -27.30
CA TYR A 1081 -6.49 -52.03 -28.55
C TYR A 1081 -7.68 -52.99 -28.49
N THR A 1082 -8.31 -53.25 -29.64
CA THR A 1082 -9.41 -54.22 -29.76
C THR A 1082 -9.21 -55.06 -31.01
N VAL A 1083 -9.21 -56.38 -30.84
CA VAL A 1083 -8.98 -57.34 -31.93
C VAL A 1083 -10.18 -58.28 -32.03
N SER A 1084 -10.62 -58.57 -33.25
CA SER A 1084 -11.71 -59.51 -33.51
C SER A 1084 -11.15 -60.92 -33.68
N PHE A 1085 -11.78 -61.90 -33.04
CA PHE A 1085 -11.46 -63.31 -33.20
C PHE A 1085 -12.65 -64.07 -33.80
N ASP A 1086 -12.42 -64.74 -34.93
CA ASP A 1086 -13.39 -65.60 -35.59
C ASP A 1086 -13.03 -67.08 -35.35
N GLY A 1087 -13.91 -67.78 -34.62
CA GLY A 1087 -13.83 -69.21 -34.32
C GLY A 1087 -14.58 -70.10 -35.31
N SER A 1088 -14.98 -69.59 -36.48
CA SER A 1088 -15.78 -70.32 -37.48
C SER A 1088 -15.18 -71.66 -37.91
N ASN A 1089 -13.86 -71.84 -37.83
CA ASN A 1089 -13.15 -73.08 -38.18
C ASN A 1089 -12.80 -73.97 -36.97
N LEU A 1090 -13.27 -73.64 -35.77
CA LEU A 1090 -12.95 -74.34 -34.52
C LEU A 1090 -14.17 -75.11 -33.98
N ALA A 1091 -13.97 -76.18 -33.23
CA ALA A 1091 -15.08 -76.91 -32.59
C ALA A 1091 -15.68 -76.09 -31.42
N SER A 1092 -16.99 -76.24 -31.15
CA SER A 1092 -17.59 -75.67 -29.93
C SER A 1092 -16.86 -76.17 -28.70
N GLY A 1093 -16.52 -75.27 -27.77
CA GLY A 1093 -15.70 -75.63 -26.61
C GLY A 1093 -15.06 -74.44 -25.92
N VAL A 1094 -14.23 -74.76 -24.92
CA VAL A 1094 -13.48 -73.79 -24.13
C VAL A 1094 -12.09 -73.59 -24.73
N TYR A 1095 -11.71 -72.33 -24.89
CA TYR A 1095 -10.39 -71.90 -25.34
C TYR A 1095 -9.85 -70.86 -24.37
N PHE A 1096 -8.54 -70.61 -24.45
CA PHE A 1096 -7.86 -69.60 -23.64
C PHE A 1096 -7.14 -68.62 -24.55
N TYR A 1097 -7.13 -67.35 -24.19
CA TYR A 1097 -6.33 -66.34 -24.86
C TYR A 1097 -5.35 -65.72 -23.88
N LYS A 1098 -4.11 -65.55 -24.33
CA LYS A 1098 -2.98 -65.06 -23.54
C LYS A 1098 -2.46 -63.77 -24.17
N LEU A 1099 -2.38 -62.72 -23.38
CA LEU A 1099 -1.65 -61.51 -23.71
C LEU A 1099 -0.27 -61.58 -23.06
N ASN A 1100 0.76 -61.31 -23.84
CA ASN A 1100 2.13 -61.12 -23.39
C ASN A 1100 2.63 -59.76 -23.89
N ALA A 1101 3.03 -58.87 -22.99
CA ALA A 1101 3.54 -57.55 -23.31
C ALA A 1101 4.68 -57.17 -22.33
N GLY A 1102 5.93 -57.34 -22.76
CA GLY A 1102 7.09 -57.22 -21.87
C GLY A 1102 7.06 -58.29 -20.78
N ASP A 1103 7.11 -57.88 -19.51
CA ASP A 1103 7.00 -58.79 -18.35
C ASP A 1103 5.55 -59.11 -17.96
N PHE A 1104 4.56 -58.44 -18.57
CA PHE A 1104 3.15 -58.66 -18.27
C PHE A 1104 2.59 -59.85 -19.04
N VAL A 1105 2.04 -60.82 -18.31
CA VAL A 1105 1.34 -61.97 -18.87
C VAL A 1105 -0.02 -62.14 -18.21
N GLN A 1106 -1.09 -62.16 -19.02
CA GLN A 1106 -2.44 -62.43 -18.53
C GLN A 1106 -3.16 -63.42 -19.45
N ILE A 1107 -3.90 -64.36 -18.86
CA ILE A 1107 -4.67 -65.38 -19.57
C ILE A 1107 -6.15 -65.25 -19.19
N LYS A 1108 -7.04 -65.33 -20.17
CA LYS A 1108 -8.49 -65.37 -19.98
C LYS A 1108 -9.14 -66.48 -20.79
N LYS A 1109 -10.32 -66.89 -20.37
CA LYS A 1109 -11.11 -67.97 -20.98
C LYS A 1109 -12.15 -67.40 -21.94
N LEU A 1110 -12.26 -67.96 -23.14
CA LEU A 1110 -13.36 -67.71 -24.09
C LEU A 1110 -14.09 -69.01 -24.43
N VAL A 1111 -15.41 -68.95 -24.59
CA VAL A 1111 -16.28 -70.11 -24.85
C VAL A 1111 -16.94 -69.95 -26.21
N LEU A 1112 -16.55 -70.79 -27.17
CA LEU A 1112 -17.16 -70.82 -28.49
C LEU A 1112 -18.38 -71.76 -28.46
N MET A 1113 -19.54 -71.26 -28.87
CA MET A 1113 -20.78 -72.01 -28.95
C MET A 1113 -21.35 -71.89 -30.36
N LYS A 1114 -21.10 -72.89 -31.22
CA LYS A 1114 -21.72 -72.98 -32.55
C LYS A 1114 -23.15 -73.48 -32.48
#